data_AF-A0A1S2H7J2-F1
#
_entry.id   AF-A0A1S2H7J2-F1
#
_cell.length_a   1.000
_cell.length_b   1.000
_cell.length_c   1.000
_cell.angle_alpha   90.00
_cell.angle_beta   90.00
_cell.angle_gamma   90.00
#
_symmetry.space_group_name_H-M   'P 1'
#
loop_
_entity.id
_entity.type
_entity.pdbx_description
1 polymer ?
#
loop_
_entity_poly.entity_id
_entity_poly.type
_entity_poly.pdbx_seq_one_letter_code
_entity_poly.pdbx_strand_id
1 'polypeptide(L)'
;MSTDAATRTLPGVVLVGARGYGLHHRADIDRLAAAGTCTLTAVIDPALGTTTDGGVPVVSDVVAAREHGPVDVVVVAAPIPAHLPLALAALDAGADVLLEKPPVTTRAALATLLDAERRTGRVVQVGFQSLGSDALPAFRDGSLVGTVRSAAAVGTWTRNQAYWDRSPWAGRRRVGGVDVLDGVVTNPLAHAVATALALVGCRRASDVARVEVELHRANDIEGDDTSAVRVTTTAGLEATAALTLCGPTEVLPTVRVRGTTGDAVLHYTEDEVTLGDETVGSTTRHLGRTALLENLLAHRASGEDLVVPLVSTGAFVEVLEAVRAAEPVRIDHPWVTWEGDGPARRPLVADVEALVDRAADARALFSEVGAPWAHTTRDEVLDELVVDGTRVATVLDGGGTIATSSPRPYLHPVRTLGGTTVSAHHPADHDWHCGVGFAIPDVDGVNCWGGPTYVHDEGYVRRDDHGTGTVPRAEQHGPTLRQEVVWLGPDRAVVLHEDRSLAWRPVDAGWELTWSSSFRTPGAEVVRLGGPGSNGRVGAGYGGFFWRFPECTGIRVRTADAEGEDAVHGSVAPWIEWSAVFDGGPATIRIEAVGHHDPWFVRAAEYPAVGSALAWRSPALVSPGVPLVRTFRATVSDGAATTAAG
;
A
#
# COMPACT_ATOMS: atom_id res chain seq x y z
N MET A 1 21.24 -65.16 -13.65
CA MET A 1 21.64 -63.80 -13.24
C MET A 1 20.42 -62.92 -13.39
N SER A 2 19.72 -62.70 -12.28
CA SER A 2 18.53 -61.85 -12.22
C SER A 2 19.02 -60.41 -12.07
N THR A 3 18.73 -59.56 -13.05
CA THR A 3 18.96 -58.12 -12.95
C THR A 3 18.02 -57.56 -11.90
N ASP A 4 18.62 -57.06 -10.82
CA ASP A 4 17.97 -56.36 -9.72
C ASP A 4 17.29 -55.11 -10.28
N ALA A 5 15.98 -55.13 -10.43
CA ALA A 5 15.20 -53.95 -10.78
C ALA A 5 15.19 -53.04 -9.55
N ALA A 6 16.15 -52.12 -9.48
CA ALA A 6 16.18 -51.09 -8.45
C ALA A 6 14.79 -50.45 -8.35
N THR A 7 14.11 -50.66 -7.22
CA THR A 7 12.85 -50.02 -6.89
C THR A 7 13.07 -48.51 -6.92
N ARG A 8 12.59 -47.86 -7.98
CA ARG A 8 12.73 -46.41 -8.14
C ARG A 8 11.90 -45.74 -7.05
N THR A 9 12.55 -45.25 -6.00
CA THR A 9 11.89 -44.47 -4.95
C THR A 9 11.32 -43.19 -5.59
N LEU A 10 10.01 -43.00 -5.50
CA LEU A 10 9.37 -41.80 -6.00
C LEU A 10 9.78 -40.59 -5.14
N PRO A 11 9.92 -39.39 -5.74
CA PRO A 11 10.20 -38.18 -4.98
C PRO A 11 9.05 -37.87 -4.01
N GLY A 12 9.40 -37.55 -2.77
CA GLY A 12 8.44 -37.12 -1.76
C GLY A 12 8.20 -35.62 -1.79
N VAL A 13 6.93 -35.22 -1.82
CA VAL A 13 6.46 -33.84 -1.84
C VAL A 13 5.82 -33.50 -0.50
N VAL A 14 6.15 -32.35 0.06
CA VAL A 14 5.48 -31.77 1.23
C VAL A 14 4.74 -30.51 0.81
N LEU A 15 3.47 -30.38 1.20
CA LEU A 15 2.66 -29.19 0.94
C LEU A 15 2.57 -28.32 2.19
N VAL A 16 3.00 -27.06 2.09
CA VAL A 16 2.88 -26.05 3.14
C VAL A 16 1.76 -25.06 2.78
N GLY A 17 0.73 -24.96 3.62
CA GLY A 17 -0.50 -24.23 3.34
C GLY A 17 -1.42 -25.03 2.41
N ALA A 18 -2.42 -25.71 2.99
CA ALA A 18 -3.37 -26.57 2.27
C ALA A 18 -4.75 -25.91 2.09
N ARG A 19 -4.81 -24.59 2.27
CA ARG A 19 -6.02 -23.76 2.11
C ARG A 19 -5.82 -22.71 1.02
N GLY A 20 -6.91 -22.05 0.62
CA GLY A 20 -6.85 -21.02 -0.42
C GLY A 20 -6.23 -21.58 -1.70
N TYR A 21 -5.16 -20.96 -2.20
CA TYR A 21 -4.47 -21.44 -3.40
C TYR A 21 -3.80 -22.81 -3.21
N GLY A 22 -3.43 -23.18 -1.97
CA GLY A 22 -2.89 -24.49 -1.62
C GLY A 22 -3.81 -25.67 -1.99
N LEU A 23 -5.11 -25.44 -2.15
CA LEU A 23 -6.06 -26.47 -2.64
C LEU A 23 -5.76 -26.88 -4.09
N HIS A 24 -5.30 -25.95 -4.93
CA HIS A 24 -4.91 -26.25 -6.31
C HIS A 24 -3.64 -27.10 -6.33
N HIS A 25 -2.65 -26.73 -5.52
CA HIS A 25 -1.43 -27.53 -5.33
C HIS A 25 -1.74 -28.91 -4.77
N ARG A 26 -2.65 -29.01 -3.81
CA ARG A 26 -3.11 -30.29 -3.26
C ARG A 26 -3.70 -31.18 -4.36
N ALA A 27 -4.63 -30.64 -5.15
CA ALA A 27 -5.24 -31.38 -6.26
C ALA A 27 -4.20 -31.81 -7.31
N ASP A 28 -3.23 -30.96 -7.63
CA ASP A 28 -2.17 -31.28 -8.58
C ASP A 28 -1.22 -32.37 -8.06
N ILE A 29 -0.81 -32.28 -6.80
CA ILE A 29 0.01 -33.30 -6.14
C ILE A 29 -0.74 -34.64 -6.09
N ASP A 30 -2.02 -34.64 -5.73
CA ASP A 30 -2.83 -35.87 -5.67
C ASP A 30 -2.95 -36.51 -7.07
N ARG A 31 -3.11 -35.71 -8.13
CA ARG A 31 -3.09 -36.18 -9.53
C ARG A 31 -1.74 -36.81 -9.88
N LEU A 32 -0.63 -36.16 -9.53
CA LEU A 32 0.73 -36.68 -9.80
C LEU A 32 1.06 -37.94 -8.99
N ALA A 33 0.57 -38.02 -7.76
CA ALA A 33 0.70 -39.20 -6.93
C ALA A 33 -0.09 -40.37 -7.50
N ALA A 34 -1.33 -40.14 -7.96
CA ALA A 34 -2.13 -41.15 -8.65
C ALA A 34 -1.48 -41.63 -9.96
N ALA A 35 -0.73 -40.75 -10.64
CA ALA A 35 0.06 -41.08 -11.82
C ALA A 35 1.41 -41.77 -11.51
N GLY A 36 1.77 -41.98 -10.24
CA GLY A 36 3.03 -42.60 -9.84
C GLY A 36 4.26 -41.73 -10.13
N THR A 37 4.10 -40.40 -10.16
CA THR A 37 5.19 -39.45 -10.44
C THR A 37 5.89 -39.00 -9.16
N CYS A 38 5.15 -38.86 -8.06
CA CYS A 38 5.65 -38.48 -6.73
C CYS A 38 4.80 -39.13 -5.63
N THR A 39 5.16 -38.89 -4.36
CA THR A 39 4.31 -39.19 -3.19
C THR A 39 4.03 -37.90 -2.43
N LEU A 40 2.85 -37.76 -1.84
CA LEU A 40 2.58 -36.70 -0.86
C LEU A 40 2.99 -37.20 0.53
N THR A 41 4.12 -36.72 1.02
CA THR A 41 4.75 -37.17 2.28
C THR A 41 4.02 -36.63 3.50
N ALA A 42 3.73 -35.33 3.51
CA ALA A 42 3.07 -34.66 4.62
C ALA A 42 2.44 -33.33 4.17
N VAL A 43 1.53 -32.82 4.99
CA VAL A 43 0.98 -31.46 4.90
C VAL A 43 1.41 -30.66 6.13
N ILE A 44 1.77 -29.39 5.93
CA ILE A 44 2.10 -28.43 7.00
C ILE A 44 1.09 -27.29 6.90
N ASP A 45 0.08 -27.29 7.76
CA ASP A 45 -0.89 -26.21 7.84
C ASP A 45 -1.45 -26.12 9.27
N PRO A 46 -1.02 -25.13 10.07
CA PRO A 46 -1.46 -25.01 11.46
C PRO A 46 -2.95 -24.71 11.58
N ALA A 47 -3.58 -24.20 10.52
CA ALA A 47 -4.97 -23.80 10.55
C ALA A 47 -5.92 -25.00 10.36
N LEU A 48 -5.46 -26.14 9.85
CA LEU A 48 -6.27 -27.37 9.70
C LEU A 48 -6.79 -27.89 11.03
N GLY A 49 -5.99 -27.82 12.10
CA GLY A 49 -6.37 -28.30 13.42
C GLY A 49 -6.58 -29.82 13.52
N THR A 50 -6.11 -30.59 12.54
CA THR A 50 -6.17 -32.06 12.48
C THR A 50 -4.77 -32.66 12.42
N THR A 51 -4.63 -33.95 12.74
CA THR A 51 -3.37 -34.70 12.59
C THR A 51 -3.21 -35.36 11.22
N THR A 52 -4.27 -35.35 10.40
CA THR A 52 -4.25 -35.86 9.02
C THR A 52 -5.13 -35.02 8.10
N ASP A 53 -4.80 -35.04 6.80
CA ASP A 53 -5.55 -34.41 5.70
C ASP A 53 -5.72 -35.41 4.55
N GLY A 54 -6.92 -35.97 4.40
CA GLY A 54 -7.18 -37.02 3.41
C GLY A 54 -6.35 -38.30 3.64
N GLY A 55 -5.99 -38.61 4.89
CA GLY A 55 -5.13 -39.74 5.26
C GLY A 55 -3.62 -39.44 5.19
N VAL A 56 -3.22 -38.27 4.71
CA VAL A 56 -1.83 -37.79 4.74
C VAL A 56 -1.52 -37.19 6.11
N PRO A 57 -0.35 -37.44 6.73
CA PRO A 57 0.05 -36.82 7.98
C PRO A 57 0.07 -35.28 7.91
N VAL A 58 -0.51 -34.62 8.90
CA VAL A 58 -0.35 -33.17 9.12
C VAL A 58 0.68 -32.97 10.23
N VAL A 59 1.76 -32.26 9.92
CA VAL A 59 2.93 -32.10 10.78
C VAL A 59 3.27 -30.62 11.01
N SER A 60 4.15 -30.34 11.98
CA SER A 60 4.51 -28.97 12.37
C SER A 60 5.45 -28.28 11.38
N ASP A 61 6.34 -29.03 10.76
CA ASP A 61 7.44 -28.49 9.97
C ASP A 61 8.06 -29.56 9.04
N VAL A 62 9.01 -29.10 8.20
CA VAL A 62 9.69 -29.91 7.19
C VAL A 62 10.56 -31.01 7.83
N VAL A 63 11.06 -30.81 9.04
CA VAL A 63 11.88 -31.81 9.75
C VAL A 63 10.99 -32.97 10.20
N ALA A 64 9.84 -32.68 10.82
CA ALA A 64 8.85 -33.67 11.22
C ALA A 64 8.31 -34.47 10.01
N ALA A 65 8.17 -33.84 8.85
CA ALA A 65 7.74 -34.53 7.62
C ALA A 65 8.67 -35.72 7.23
N ARG A 66 9.96 -35.66 7.57
CA ARG A 66 10.92 -36.73 7.27
C ARG A 66 10.66 -38.03 8.02
N GLU A 67 9.92 -37.99 9.12
CA GLU A 67 9.51 -39.18 9.87
C GLU A 67 8.46 -40.01 9.11
N HIS A 68 7.81 -39.40 8.12
CA HIS A 68 6.73 -40.01 7.33
C HIS A 68 7.15 -40.43 5.91
N GLY A 69 8.33 -40.03 5.45
CA GLY A 69 8.82 -40.38 4.12
C GLY A 69 9.90 -39.43 3.58
N PRO A 70 10.30 -39.60 2.31
CA PRO A 70 11.24 -38.70 1.66
C PRO A 70 10.69 -37.27 1.58
N VAL A 71 11.57 -36.28 1.67
CA VAL A 71 11.24 -34.85 1.52
C VAL A 71 12.18 -34.28 0.48
N ASP A 72 11.82 -34.48 -0.78
CA ASP A 72 12.60 -34.07 -1.94
C ASP A 72 12.15 -32.71 -2.49
N VAL A 73 10.85 -32.43 -2.42
CA VAL A 73 10.24 -31.16 -2.86
C VAL A 73 9.33 -30.62 -1.78
N VAL A 74 9.42 -29.32 -1.51
CA VAL A 74 8.48 -28.59 -0.65
C VAL A 74 7.73 -27.55 -1.47
N VAL A 75 6.42 -27.67 -1.53
CA VAL A 75 5.53 -26.67 -2.14
C VAL A 75 5.07 -25.70 -1.06
N VAL A 76 5.42 -24.42 -1.19
CA VAL A 76 5.07 -23.37 -0.22
C VAL A 76 3.97 -22.49 -0.81
N ALA A 77 2.74 -22.68 -0.32
CA ALA A 77 1.54 -21.89 -0.62
C ALA A 77 0.98 -21.23 0.67
N ALA A 78 1.89 -20.78 1.54
CA ALA A 78 1.58 -20.08 2.78
C ALA A 78 1.36 -18.57 2.54
N PRO A 79 0.88 -17.79 3.53
CA PRO A 79 0.86 -16.33 3.42
C PRO A 79 2.26 -15.73 3.17
N ILE A 80 2.32 -14.62 2.43
CA ILE A 80 3.57 -13.96 1.98
C ILE A 80 4.60 -13.78 3.10
N PRO A 81 4.25 -13.31 4.33
CA PRO A 81 5.23 -13.17 5.42
C PRO A 81 5.98 -14.45 5.78
N ALA A 82 5.39 -15.62 5.51
CA ALA A 82 5.97 -16.92 5.83
C ALA A 82 6.85 -17.48 4.72
N HIS A 83 6.85 -16.91 3.51
CA HIS A 83 7.58 -17.45 2.35
C HIS A 83 9.07 -17.64 2.61
N LEU A 84 9.78 -16.57 2.99
CA LEU A 84 11.23 -16.61 3.21
C LEU A 84 11.65 -17.64 4.28
N PRO A 85 11.14 -17.61 5.52
CA PRO A 85 11.57 -18.56 6.55
C PRO A 85 11.23 -20.02 6.17
N LEU A 86 10.07 -20.28 5.55
CA LEU A 86 9.68 -21.62 5.12
C LEU A 86 10.57 -22.13 3.97
N ALA A 87 10.87 -21.28 2.99
CA ALA A 87 11.74 -21.64 1.87
C ALA A 87 13.17 -21.93 2.35
N LEU A 88 13.72 -21.12 3.26
CA LEU A 88 15.04 -21.36 3.86
C LEU A 88 15.06 -22.70 4.61
N ALA A 89 14.05 -22.98 5.44
CA ALA A 89 13.95 -24.24 6.17
C ALA A 89 13.89 -25.46 5.24
N ALA A 90 13.16 -25.35 4.12
CA ALA A 90 13.08 -26.41 3.11
C ALA A 90 14.43 -26.65 2.40
N LEU A 91 15.10 -25.58 1.97
CA LEU A 91 16.42 -25.66 1.33
C LEU A 91 17.48 -26.23 2.29
N ASP A 92 17.47 -25.83 3.56
CA ASP A 92 18.37 -26.34 4.60
C ASP A 92 18.08 -27.81 4.94
N ALA A 93 16.82 -28.22 4.81
CA ALA A 93 16.41 -29.63 4.82
C ALA A 93 16.71 -30.34 3.49
N GLY A 94 17.48 -29.76 2.57
CA GLY A 94 17.93 -30.43 1.34
C GLY A 94 16.79 -30.75 0.36
N ALA A 95 15.67 -30.03 0.43
CA ALA A 95 14.59 -30.15 -0.54
C ALA A 95 14.69 -29.03 -1.60
N ASP A 96 14.24 -29.33 -2.81
CA ASP A 96 13.95 -28.32 -3.82
C ASP A 96 12.59 -27.67 -3.49
N VAL A 97 12.36 -26.42 -3.90
CA VAL A 97 11.19 -25.65 -3.47
C VAL A 97 10.37 -25.18 -4.67
N LEU A 98 9.06 -25.38 -4.61
CA LEU A 98 8.09 -24.63 -5.42
C LEU A 98 7.48 -23.55 -4.52
N LEU A 99 7.87 -22.30 -4.72
CA LEU A 99 7.48 -21.17 -3.88
C LEU A 99 6.44 -20.31 -4.58
N GLU A 100 5.26 -20.13 -3.97
CA GLU A 100 4.22 -19.28 -4.53
C GLU A 100 4.66 -17.81 -4.70
N LYS A 101 3.96 -17.12 -5.60
CA LYS A 101 4.23 -15.70 -5.88
C LYS A 101 3.61 -14.77 -4.83
N PRO A 102 4.18 -13.57 -4.62
CA PRO A 102 5.57 -13.23 -4.94
C PRO A 102 6.53 -14.08 -4.09
N PRO A 103 7.72 -14.45 -4.61
CA PRO A 103 8.65 -15.29 -3.85
C PRO A 103 9.10 -14.61 -2.56
N VAL A 104 9.34 -13.29 -2.65
CA VAL A 104 9.70 -12.39 -1.56
C VAL A 104 9.29 -10.97 -1.93
N THR A 105 9.25 -10.06 -0.97
CA THR A 105 8.80 -8.66 -1.17
C THR A 105 9.93 -7.63 -1.25
N THR A 106 11.19 -8.02 -1.01
CA THR A 106 12.35 -7.11 -1.04
C THR A 106 13.57 -7.72 -1.73
N ARG A 107 14.44 -6.86 -2.25
CA ARG A 107 15.76 -7.21 -2.80
C ARG A 107 16.63 -7.96 -1.79
N ALA A 108 16.63 -7.50 -0.54
CA ALA A 108 17.42 -8.12 0.52
C ALA A 108 16.96 -9.57 0.79
N ALA A 109 15.64 -9.79 0.85
CA ALA A 109 15.07 -11.13 0.99
C ALA A 109 15.37 -12.01 -0.23
N LEU A 110 15.34 -11.46 -1.45
CA LEU A 110 15.69 -12.19 -2.68
C LEU A 110 17.16 -12.62 -2.65
N ALA A 111 18.07 -11.71 -2.29
CA ALA A 111 19.49 -12.02 -2.13
C ALA A 111 19.71 -13.13 -1.09
N THR A 112 19.01 -13.05 0.05
CA THR A 112 19.07 -14.08 1.10
C THR A 112 18.66 -15.46 0.57
N LEU A 113 17.59 -15.53 -0.22
CA LEU A 113 17.11 -16.80 -0.76
C LEU A 113 18.00 -17.34 -1.89
N LEU A 114 18.53 -16.47 -2.74
CA LEU A 114 19.54 -16.84 -3.76
C LEU A 114 20.84 -17.35 -3.11
N ASP A 115 21.24 -16.79 -1.98
CA ASP A 115 22.42 -17.23 -1.23
C ASP A 115 22.19 -18.62 -0.64
N ALA A 116 20.96 -18.91 -0.19
CA ALA A 116 20.56 -20.24 0.26
C ALA A 116 20.61 -21.27 -0.87
N GLU A 117 20.08 -20.98 -2.07
CA GLU A 117 20.21 -21.87 -3.25
C GLU A 117 21.68 -22.23 -3.51
N ARG A 118 22.58 -21.24 -3.50
CA ARG A 118 24.01 -21.47 -3.73
C ARG A 118 24.67 -22.29 -2.62
N ARG A 119 24.27 -22.06 -1.36
CA ARG A 119 24.84 -22.74 -0.19
C ARG A 119 24.39 -24.20 -0.10
N THR A 120 23.14 -24.50 -0.39
CA THR A 120 22.57 -25.85 -0.26
C THR A 120 22.68 -26.67 -1.55
N GLY A 121 22.88 -26.00 -2.70
CA GLY A 121 22.84 -26.63 -4.02
C GLY A 121 21.45 -27.17 -4.37
N ARG A 122 20.40 -26.67 -3.70
CA ARG A 122 18.98 -26.92 -4.00
C ARG A 122 18.42 -25.75 -4.80
N VAL A 123 17.30 -25.97 -5.48
CA VAL A 123 16.71 -24.97 -6.37
C VAL A 123 15.33 -24.50 -5.90
N VAL A 124 14.97 -23.29 -6.30
CA VAL A 124 13.65 -22.69 -6.09
C VAL A 124 13.01 -22.37 -7.45
N GLN A 125 11.87 -23.00 -7.72
CA GLN A 125 10.95 -22.65 -8.80
C GLN A 125 9.86 -21.73 -8.22
N VAL A 126 9.56 -20.61 -8.88
CA VAL A 126 8.56 -19.64 -8.40
C VAL A 126 7.23 -19.83 -9.11
N GLY A 127 6.12 -19.78 -8.37
CA GLY A 127 4.73 -20.05 -8.78
C GLY A 127 4.10 -19.07 -9.78
N PHE A 128 4.87 -18.47 -10.69
CA PHE A 128 4.32 -17.68 -11.80
C PHE A 128 3.83 -18.59 -12.94
N GLN A 129 2.71 -19.29 -12.73
CA GLN A 129 2.15 -20.29 -13.67
C GLN A 129 1.98 -19.75 -15.12
N SER A 130 1.67 -18.47 -15.29
CA SER A 130 1.56 -17.82 -16.60
C SER A 130 2.86 -17.87 -17.43
N LEU A 131 4.02 -17.93 -16.78
CA LEU A 131 5.32 -18.03 -17.46
C LEU A 131 5.61 -19.45 -17.99
N GLY A 132 4.78 -20.43 -17.64
CA GLY A 132 4.79 -21.77 -18.23
C GLY A 132 4.13 -21.86 -19.60
N SER A 133 3.49 -20.78 -20.08
CA SER A 133 2.86 -20.75 -21.40
C SER A 133 3.88 -20.92 -22.52
N ASP A 134 3.61 -21.80 -23.48
CA ASP A 134 4.43 -22.02 -24.68
C ASP A 134 4.39 -20.80 -25.64
N ALA A 135 3.52 -19.82 -25.36
CA ALA A 135 3.54 -18.53 -26.03
C ALA A 135 4.86 -17.78 -25.80
N LEU A 136 5.43 -17.83 -24.59
CA LEU A 136 6.66 -17.09 -24.27
C LEU A 136 7.86 -17.51 -25.14
N PRO A 137 8.19 -18.81 -25.28
CA PRO A 137 9.25 -19.22 -26.21
C PRO A 137 8.92 -18.88 -27.67
N ALA A 138 7.65 -19.00 -28.10
CA ALA A 138 7.23 -18.63 -29.47
C ALA A 138 7.34 -17.11 -29.75
N PHE A 139 7.14 -16.25 -28.76
CA PHE A 139 7.45 -14.83 -28.88
C PHE A 139 8.96 -14.59 -28.93
N ARG A 140 9.74 -15.32 -28.12
CA ARG A 140 11.19 -15.16 -28.01
C ARG A 140 11.93 -15.58 -29.28
N ASP A 141 11.49 -16.64 -29.94
CA ASP A 141 12.09 -17.11 -31.21
C ASP A 141 11.63 -16.30 -32.44
N GLY A 142 10.64 -15.41 -32.26
CA GLY A 142 10.11 -14.53 -33.30
C GLY A 142 9.08 -15.15 -34.23
N SER A 143 8.62 -16.38 -33.96
CA SER A 143 7.63 -17.10 -34.79
C SER A 143 6.24 -16.46 -34.81
N LEU A 144 5.94 -15.58 -33.84
CA LEU A 144 4.67 -14.86 -33.74
C LEU A 144 4.72 -13.46 -34.36
N VAL A 145 5.62 -12.60 -33.89
CA VAL A 145 5.66 -11.16 -34.28
C VAL A 145 7.08 -10.64 -34.60
N GLY A 146 8.02 -11.54 -34.90
CA GLY A 146 9.43 -11.19 -35.00
C GLY A 146 9.99 -10.75 -33.64
N THR A 147 11.00 -9.85 -33.62
CA THR A 147 11.60 -9.40 -32.37
C THR A 147 10.62 -8.52 -31.58
N VAL A 148 10.30 -8.93 -30.35
CA VAL A 148 9.47 -8.15 -29.42
C VAL A 148 10.14 -6.80 -29.10
N ARG A 149 9.35 -5.73 -29.17
CA ARG A 149 9.75 -4.34 -28.90
C ARG A 149 9.18 -3.80 -27.60
N SER A 150 7.97 -4.23 -27.26
CA SER A 150 7.32 -3.85 -26.00
C SER A 150 6.22 -4.84 -25.64
N ALA A 151 5.88 -4.90 -24.36
CA ALA A 151 4.73 -5.64 -23.85
C ALA A 151 3.95 -4.78 -22.85
N ALA A 152 2.63 -4.74 -22.96
CA ALA A 152 1.75 -4.00 -22.05
C ALA A 152 0.74 -4.96 -21.41
N ALA A 153 0.85 -5.16 -20.10
CA ALA A 153 -0.13 -5.89 -19.31
C ALA A 153 -1.40 -5.05 -19.14
N VAL A 154 -2.56 -5.68 -19.40
CA VAL A 154 -3.87 -5.06 -19.31
C VAL A 154 -4.74 -5.91 -18.41
N GLY A 155 -5.36 -5.31 -17.40
CA GLY A 155 -6.28 -6.04 -16.53
C GLY A 155 -7.34 -5.14 -15.93
N THR A 156 -8.60 -5.47 -16.21
CA THR A 156 -9.79 -4.79 -15.69
C THR A 156 -10.64 -5.81 -14.97
N TRP A 157 -10.30 -6.05 -13.70
CA TRP A 157 -11.05 -6.93 -12.82
C TRP A 157 -11.98 -6.14 -11.91
N THR A 158 -12.85 -6.86 -11.23
CA THR A 158 -13.76 -6.31 -10.22
C THR A 158 -13.55 -7.06 -8.90
N ARG A 159 -13.22 -6.35 -7.83
CA ARG A 159 -13.11 -6.95 -6.48
C ARG A 159 -13.97 -6.16 -5.49
N ASN A 160 -14.72 -6.91 -4.68
CA ASN A 160 -15.64 -6.38 -3.68
C ASN A 160 -15.02 -6.43 -2.27
N GLN A 161 -15.75 -5.93 -1.27
CA GLN A 161 -15.33 -5.93 0.12
C GLN A 161 -14.97 -7.34 0.63
N ALA A 162 -15.71 -8.39 0.25
CA ALA A 162 -15.40 -9.76 0.65
C ALA A 162 -14.00 -10.23 0.20
N TYR A 163 -13.52 -9.74 -0.95
CA TYR A 163 -12.15 -10.01 -1.39
C TYR A 163 -11.14 -9.39 -0.42
N TRP A 164 -11.35 -8.16 0.03
CA TRP A 164 -10.43 -7.47 0.96
C TRP A 164 -10.53 -7.99 2.39
N ASP A 165 -11.67 -8.56 2.79
CA ASP A 165 -11.87 -9.16 4.12
C ASP A 165 -11.40 -10.62 4.21
N ARG A 166 -10.94 -11.23 3.09
CA ARG A 166 -10.61 -12.66 3.00
C ARG A 166 -9.51 -13.13 3.96
N SER A 167 -8.66 -12.22 4.41
CA SER A 167 -7.53 -12.52 5.29
C SER A 167 -7.00 -11.26 5.97
N PRO A 168 -6.35 -11.36 7.14
CA PRO A 168 -5.81 -10.20 7.87
C PRO A 168 -4.76 -9.36 7.12
N TRP A 169 -4.19 -9.90 6.05
CA TRP A 169 -3.15 -9.23 5.25
C TRP A 169 -3.68 -8.65 3.93
N ALA A 170 -4.93 -8.92 3.57
CA ALA A 170 -5.49 -8.49 2.30
C ALA A 170 -5.62 -6.96 2.25
N GLY A 171 -5.17 -6.36 1.14
CA GLY A 171 -5.10 -4.91 0.96
C GLY A 171 -4.11 -4.20 1.89
N ARG A 172 -3.30 -4.92 2.68
CA ARG A 172 -2.31 -4.33 3.59
C ARG A 172 -0.94 -4.20 2.93
N ARG A 173 -0.20 -3.15 3.28
CA ARG A 173 1.20 -2.99 2.88
C ARG A 173 2.13 -3.73 3.83
N ARG A 174 1.83 -3.69 5.14
CA ARG A 174 2.62 -4.37 6.18
C ARG A 174 1.74 -5.09 7.19
N VAL A 175 2.20 -6.23 7.70
CA VAL A 175 1.57 -6.97 8.79
C VAL A 175 2.65 -7.45 9.76
N GLY A 176 2.52 -7.11 11.04
CA GLY A 176 3.48 -7.51 12.07
C GLY A 176 4.92 -7.08 11.76
N GLY A 177 5.09 -5.89 11.16
CA GLY A 177 6.40 -5.37 10.75
C GLY A 177 6.95 -5.92 9.42
N VAL A 178 6.28 -6.89 8.78
CA VAL A 178 6.72 -7.51 7.52
C VAL A 178 5.99 -6.91 6.32
N ASP A 179 6.72 -6.60 5.25
CA ASP A 179 6.15 -6.13 3.98
C ASP A 179 5.37 -7.26 3.29
N VAL A 180 4.07 -7.03 3.07
CA VAL A 180 3.15 -7.93 2.33
C VAL A 180 2.87 -7.37 0.94
N LEU A 181 2.67 -6.05 0.86
CA LEU A 181 2.41 -5.31 -0.38
C LEU A 181 1.23 -5.89 -1.17
N ASP A 182 0.09 -6.20 -0.54
CA ASP A 182 -1.07 -6.73 -1.27
C ASP A 182 -1.80 -5.64 -2.04
N GLY A 183 -1.71 -5.66 -3.37
CA GLY A 183 -2.33 -4.70 -4.26
C GLY A 183 -2.37 -5.21 -5.70
N VAL A 184 -3.03 -4.47 -6.60
CA VAL A 184 -3.39 -4.94 -7.95
C VAL A 184 -2.16 -5.41 -8.75
N VAL A 185 -1.05 -4.68 -8.64
CA VAL A 185 0.22 -4.97 -9.33
C VAL A 185 0.87 -6.26 -8.82
N THR A 186 0.76 -6.54 -7.53
CA THR A 186 1.65 -7.46 -6.80
C THR A 186 0.99 -8.79 -6.47
N ASN A 187 -0.34 -8.84 -6.47
CA ASN A 187 -1.08 -10.06 -6.19
C ASN A 187 -2.06 -10.48 -7.31
N PRO A 188 -3.28 -9.94 -7.45
CA PRO A 188 -4.27 -10.46 -8.40
C PRO A 188 -3.79 -10.43 -9.85
N LEU A 189 -3.16 -9.32 -10.29
CA LEU A 189 -2.67 -9.18 -11.67
C LEU A 189 -1.14 -9.30 -11.78
N ALA A 190 -0.47 -9.85 -10.76
CA ALA A 190 0.98 -10.09 -10.74
C ALA A 190 1.46 -10.95 -11.92
N HIS A 191 0.64 -11.92 -12.34
CA HIS A 191 0.95 -12.76 -13.51
C HIS A 191 1.01 -11.94 -14.79
N ALA A 192 0.13 -10.95 -14.99
CA ALA A 192 0.16 -10.09 -16.16
C ALA A 192 1.45 -9.28 -16.22
N VAL A 193 1.85 -8.68 -15.09
CA VAL A 193 3.11 -7.92 -14.94
C VAL A 193 4.33 -8.80 -15.20
N ALA A 194 4.42 -9.97 -14.55
CA ALA A 194 5.52 -10.91 -14.74
C ALA A 194 5.62 -11.40 -16.20
N THR A 195 4.47 -11.62 -16.85
CA THR A 195 4.42 -12.06 -18.25
C THR A 195 4.88 -10.96 -19.20
N ALA A 196 4.46 -9.71 -19.00
CA ALA A 196 4.93 -8.57 -19.79
C ALA A 196 6.45 -8.37 -19.66
N LEU A 197 6.99 -8.46 -18.44
CA LEU A 197 8.43 -8.42 -18.18
C LEU A 197 9.18 -9.53 -18.93
N ALA A 198 8.69 -10.77 -18.85
CA ALA A 198 9.32 -11.92 -19.50
C ALA A 198 9.29 -11.83 -21.04
N LEU A 199 8.24 -11.25 -21.63
CA LEU A 199 8.11 -11.08 -23.08
C LEU A 199 9.12 -10.10 -23.67
N VAL A 200 9.49 -9.05 -22.92
CA VAL A 200 10.59 -8.15 -23.32
C VAL A 200 11.97 -8.62 -22.86
N GLY A 201 12.06 -9.84 -22.31
CA GLY A 201 13.30 -10.44 -21.82
C GLY A 201 13.84 -9.85 -20.52
N CYS A 202 13.06 -9.05 -19.79
CA CYS A 202 13.45 -8.47 -18.50
C CYS A 202 13.11 -9.47 -17.37
N ARG A 203 14.10 -10.26 -16.92
CA ARG A 203 13.85 -11.32 -15.94
C ARG A 203 14.64 -11.12 -14.65
N ARG A 204 15.87 -10.61 -14.74
CA ARG A 204 16.76 -10.39 -13.59
C ARG A 204 16.71 -8.93 -13.15
N ALA A 205 17.10 -8.69 -11.89
CA ALA A 205 17.22 -7.33 -11.38
C ALA A 205 18.22 -6.49 -12.20
N SER A 206 19.28 -7.11 -12.73
CA SER A 206 20.26 -6.49 -13.63
C SER A 206 19.70 -6.05 -14.99
N ASP A 207 18.51 -6.55 -15.37
CA ASP A 207 17.88 -6.21 -16.64
C ASP A 207 17.04 -4.94 -16.53
N VAL A 208 16.83 -4.41 -15.31
CA VAL A 208 16.01 -3.23 -15.03
C VAL A 208 16.90 -1.98 -15.00
N ALA A 209 16.57 -0.98 -15.82
CA ALA A 209 17.21 0.33 -15.76
C ALA A 209 16.42 1.31 -14.89
N ARG A 210 15.08 1.28 -14.99
CA ARG A 210 14.17 2.17 -14.27
C ARG A 210 12.82 1.49 -14.06
N VAL A 211 12.20 1.76 -12.91
CA VAL A 211 10.80 1.43 -12.64
C VAL A 211 10.08 2.72 -12.26
N GLU A 212 8.93 2.95 -12.88
CA GLU A 212 8.00 4.04 -12.57
C GLU A 212 6.65 3.43 -12.23
N VAL A 213 6.02 3.93 -11.16
CA VAL A 213 4.72 3.47 -10.68
C VAL A 213 3.81 4.65 -10.39
N GLU A 214 2.55 4.51 -10.75
CA GLU A 214 1.45 5.32 -10.25
C GLU A 214 0.45 4.39 -9.58
N LEU A 215 0.41 4.47 -8.25
CA LEU A 215 -0.41 3.60 -7.42
C LEU A 215 -1.63 4.35 -6.95
N HIS A 216 -2.81 3.79 -7.15
CA HIS A 216 -4.04 4.40 -6.67
C HIS A 216 -4.98 3.39 -6.01
N ARG A 217 -5.89 3.90 -5.17
CA ARG A 217 -6.86 3.12 -4.43
C ARG A 217 -8.23 3.80 -4.37
N ALA A 218 -9.28 3.09 -4.76
CA ALA A 218 -10.67 3.51 -4.51
C ALA A 218 -11.25 2.81 -3.27
N ASN A 219 -10.81 1.56 -3.02
CA ASN A 219 -11.13 0.81 -1.82
C ASN A 219 -10.41 1.39 -0.59
N ASP A 220 -11.01 1.13 0.57
CA ASP A 220 -10.42 1.49 1.86
C ASP A 220 -9.37 0.45 2.29
N ILE A 221 -8.25 0.45 1.57
CA ILE A 221 -7.11 -0.45 1.77
C ILE A 221 -5.82 0.36 1.86
N GLU A 222 -4.74 -0.22 2.38
CA GLU A 222 -3.42 0.42 2.38
C GLU A 222 -2.68 0.25 1.05
N GLY A 223 -2.94 -0.86 0.35
CA GLY A 223 -2.39 -1.18 -0.96
C GLY A 223 -3.06 -0.43 -2.10
N ASP A 224 -2.78 -0.86 -3.32
CA ASP A 224 -3.32 -0.30 -4.55
C ASP A 224 -4.39 -1.22 -5.18
N ASP A 225 -5.38 -0.62 -5.82
CA ASP A 225 -6.40 -1.34 -6.61
C ASP A 225 -6.52 -0.85 -8.05
N THR A 226 -5.88 0.28 -8.39
CA THR A 226 -5.86 0.87 -9.73
C THR A 226 -4.50 1.50 -9.99
N SER A 227 -3.68 0.89 -10.84
CA SER A 227 -2.27 1.25 -10.96
C SER A 227 -1.72 1.15 -12.37
N ALA A 228 -0.75 2.01 -12.66
CA ALA A 228 0.09 1.94 -13.85
C ALA A 228 1.55 1.69 -13.46
N VAL A 229 2.24 0.85 -14.24
CA VAL A 229 3.66 0.54 -14.07
C VAL A 229 4.36 0.69 -15.41
N ARG A 230 5.56 1.30 -15.42
CA ARG A 230 6.48 1.28 -16.57
C ARG A 230 7.84 0.79 -16.10
N VAL A 231 8.36 -0.24 -16.77
CA VAL A 231 9.71 -0.75 -16.58
C VAL A 231 10.51 -0.53 -17.86
N THR A 232 11.56 0.28 -17.75
CA THR A 232 12.55 0.44 -18.82
C THR A 232 13.71 -0.52 -18.56
N THR A 233 14.02 -1.35 -19.55
CA THR A 233 15.11 -2.34 -19.43
C THR A 233 16.47 -1.71 -19.73
N THR A 234 17.55 -2.35 -19.29
CA THR A 234 18.92 -1.95 -19.66
C THR A 234 19.22 -2.08 -21.16
N ALA A 235 18.40 -2.85 -21.89
CA ALA A 235 18.42 -2.95 -23.33
C ALA A 235 17.57 -1.88 -24.04
N GLY A 236 16.93 -0.97 -23.30
CA GLY A 236 16.10 0.11 -23.86
C GLY A 236 14.72 -0.33 -24.36
N LEU A 237 14.24 -1.50 -23.91
CA LEU A 237 12.86 -1.95 -24.16
C LEU A 237 11.94 -1.55 -23.01
N GLU A 238 10.63 -1.58 -23.24
CA GLU A 238 9.63 -1.22 -22.23
C GLU A 238 8.62 -2.34 -22.00
N ALA A 239 8.42 -2.69 -20.72
CA ALA A 239 7.24 -3.41 -20.26
C ALA A 239 6.36 -2.46 -19.45
N THR A 240 5.08 -2.37 -19.79
CA THR A 240 4.11 -1.56 -19.04
C THR A 240 2.99 -2.43 -18.45
N ALA A 241 2.29 -1.89 -17.47
CA ALA A 241 1.06 -2.46 -16.95
C ALA A 241 0.06 -1.36 -16.69
N ALA A 242 -1.19 -1.54 -17.08
CA ALA A 242 -2.33 -0.69 -16.72
C ALA A 242 -3.43 -1.61 -16.16
N LEU A 243 -3.69 -1.48 -14.87
CA LEU A 243 -4.42 -2.49 -14.09
C LEU A 243 -5.46 -1.83 -13.19
N THR A 244 -6.62 -2.45 -13.03
CA THR A 244 -7.63 -2.05 -12.05
C THR A 244 -8.41 -3.26 -11.52
N LEU A 245 -8.87 -3.15 -10.27
CA LEU A 245 -9.84 -4.02 -9.61
C LEU A 245 -11.20 -3.31 -9.41
N CYS A 246 -11.34 -2.11 -9.99
CA CYS A 246 -12.49 -1.23 -9.89
C CYS A 246 -13.23 -1.08 -11.24
N GLY A 247 -13.06 -2.08 -12.12
CA GLY A 247 -13.76 -2.14 -13.41
C GLY A 247 -15.25 -2.48 -13.22
N PRO A 248 -16.13 -1.97 -14.11
CA PRO A 248 -17.56 -2.29 -14.08
C PRO A 248 -17.84 -3.75 -14.45
N THR A 249 -16.99 -4.36 -15.27
CA THR A 249 -17.09 -5.76 -15.67
C THR A 249 -15.73 -6.44 -15.51
N GLU A 250 -15.74 -7.72 -15.12
CA GLU A 250 -14.52 -8.51 -15.08
C GLU A 250 -14.18 -9.02 -16.48
N VAL A 251 -13.05 -8.55 -17.01
CA VAL A 251 -12.50 -8.99 -18.30
C VAL A 251 -11.25 -9.84 -18.05
N LEU A 252 -11.07 -10.88 -18.86
CA LEU A 252 -9.85 -11.67 -18.79
C LEU A 252 -8.64 -10.78 -19.08
N PRO A 253 -7.60 -10.85 -18.24
CA PRO A 253 -6.44 -9.99 -18.39
C PRO A 253 -5.57 -10.47 -19.56
N THR A 254 -4.93 -9.54 -20.24
CA THR A 254 -4.13 -9.82 -21.43
C THR A 254 -2.76 -9.15 -21.37
N VAL A 255 -1.86 -9.54 -22.27
CA VAL A 255 -0.63 -8.80 -22.54
C VAL A 255 -0.59 -8.45 -24.03
N ARG A 256 -0.60 -7.15 -24.35
CA ARG A 256 -0.44 -6.63 -25.71
C ARG A 256 1.05 -6.61 -26.06
N VAL A 257 1.44 -7.25 -27.15
CA VAL A 257 2.83 -7.42 -27.58
C VAL A 257 3.02 -6.75 -28.92
N ARG A 258 4.00 -5.85 -29.01
CA ARG A 258 4.42 -5.24 -30.29
C ARG A 258 5.74 -5.83 -30.71
N GLY A 259 5.78 -6.39 -31.91
CA GLY A 259 6.98 -6.94 -32.51
C GLY A 259 7.42 -6.20 -33.77
N THR A 260 8.50 -6.65 -34.40
CA THR A 260 9.01 -6.04 -35.64
C THR A 260 8.17 -6.33 -36.87
N THR A 261 7.35 -7.39 -36.85
CA THR A 261 6.54 -7.81 -38.01
C THR A 261 5.03 -7.72 -37.78
N GLY A 262 4.60 -7.27 -36.60
CA GLY A 262 3.19 -7.12 -36.26
C GLY A 262 2.96 -7.01 -34.75
N ASP A 263 1.69 -6.91 -34.39
CA ASP A 263 1.22 -6.84 -33.01
C ASP A 263 0.42 -8.12 -32.68
N ALA A 264 0.36 -8.47 -31.39
CA ALA A 264 -0.38 -9.61 -30.87
C ALA A 264 -0.99 -9.31 -29.49
N VAL A 265 -2.02 -10.06 -29.13
CA VAL A 265 -2.60 -10.07 -27.78
C VAL A 265 -2.46 -11.48 -27.21
N LEU A 266 -1.79 -11.61 -26.08
CA LEU A 266 -1.68 -12.85 -25.31
C LEU A 266 -2.73 -12.87 -24.19
N HIS A 267 -3.69 -13.78 -24.30
CA HIS A 267 -4.63 -14.14 -23.23
C HIS A 267 -3.94 -15.18 -22.34
N TYR A 268 -3.05 -14.72 -21.46
CA TYR A 268 -2.11 -15.59 -20.74
C TYR A 268 -2.78 -16.59 -19.80
N THR A 269 -4.03 -16.38 -19.40
CA THR A 269 -4.78 -17.35 -18.59
C THR A 269 -5.19 -18.58 -19.39
N GLU A 270 -5.42 -18.40 -20.69
CA GLU A 270 -5.96 -19.39 -21.63
C GLU A 270 -4.92 -19.92 -22.62
N ASP A 271 -3.67 -19.43 -22.55
CA ASP A 271 -2.59 -19.78 -23.49
C ASP A 271 -2.95 -19.49 -24.96
N GLU A 272 -3.78 -18.46 -25.18
CA GLU A 272 -4.26 -18.05 -26.49
C GLU A 272 -3.54 -16.78 -26.97
N VAL A 273 -3.06 -16.81 -28.22
CA VAL A 273 -2.44 -15.66 -28.89
C VAL A 273 -3.28 -15.25 -30.10
N THR A 274 -3.74 -14.01 -30.09
CA THR A 274 -4.40 -13.38 -31.24
C THR A 274 -3.39 -12.48 -31.97
N LEU A 275 -3.15 -12.76 -33.24
CA LEU A 275 -2.24 -12.02 -34.12
C LEU A 275 -3.03 -11.05 -35.01
N GLY A 276 -2.51 -9.83 -35.21
CA GLY A 276 -3.17 -8.81 -36.03
C GLY A 276 -4.33 -8.10 -35.32
N ASP A 277 -5.10 -7.32 -36.07
CA ASP A 277 -6.29 -6.60 -35.59
C ASP A 277 -7.49 -6.81 -36.54
N GLU A 278 -8.67 -6.30 -36.17
CA GLU A 278 -9.89 -6.42 -36.99
C GLU A 278 -9.77 -5.72 -38.36
N THR A 279 -8.86 -4.77 -38.51
CA THR A 279 -8.69 -3.99 -39.75
C THR A 279 -7.82 -4.69 -40.79
N VAL A 280 -6.86 -5.50 -40.35
CA VAL A 280 -5.94 -6.28 -41.22
C VAL A 280 -6.30 -7.77 -41.27
N GLY A 281 -7.18 -8.23 -40.36
CA GLY A 281 -7.61 -9.61 -40.18
C GLY A 281 -6.87 -10.28 -39.02
N SER A 282 -7.62 -10.85 -38.07
CA SER A 282 -7.06 -11.52 -36.90
C SER A 282 -6.93 -13.03 -37.09
N THR A 283 -5.94 -13.65 -36.45
CA THR A 283 -5.83 -15.11 -36.34
C THR A 283 -5.47 -15.51 -34.92
N THR A 284 -6.21 -16.46 -34.37
CA THR A 284 -6.04 -16.96 -33.01
C THR A 284 -5.31 -18.30 -33.00
N ARG A 285 -4.35 -18.47 -32.08
CA ARG A 285 -3.60 -19.72 -31.86
C ARG A 285 -3.68 -20.10 -30.39
N HIS A 286 -4.06 -21.34 -30.11
CA HIS A 286 -3.96 -21.92 -28.78
C HIS A 286 -2.63 -22.66 -28.64
N LEU A 287 -1.90 -22.38 -27.57
CA LEU A 287 -0.60 -22.99 -27.26
C LEU A 287 -0.69 -23.85 -25.99
N GLY A 288 0.37 -24.58 -25.68
CA GLY A 288 0.44 -25.41 -24.48
C GLY A 288 0.92 -24.63 -23.27
N ARG A 289 0.95 -25.33 -22.12
CA ARG A 289 1.53 -24.84 -20.88
C ARG A 289 2.28 -25.96 -20.18
N THR A 290 3.47 -25.63 -19.70
CA THR A 290 4.26 -26.48 -18.82
C THR A 290 3.85 -26.24 -17.36
N ALA A 291 3.43 -27.30 -16.65
CA ALA A 291 3.11 -27.23 -15.23
C ALA A 291 4.39 -27.12 -14.39
N LEU A 292 4.44 -26.16 -13.46
CA LEU A 292 5.68 -25.83 -12.74
C LEU A 292 6.13 -26.90 -11.75
N LEU A 293 5.20 -27.64 -11.12
CA LEU A 293 5.57 -28.76 -10.24
C LEU A 293 6.14 -29.94 -11.04
N GLU A 294 5.53 -30.27 -12.18
CA GLU A 294 6.03 -31.31 -13.09
C GLU A 294 7.43 -30.95 -13.63
N ASN A 295 7.63 -29.71 -14.07
CA ASN A 295 8.95 -29.24 -14.50
C ASN A 295 9.99 -29.26 -13.37
N LEU A 296 9.61 -28.96 -12.12
CA LEU A 296 10.53 -29.08 -10.98
C LEU A 296 10.92 -30.55 -10.72
N LEU A 297 9.96 -31.48 -10.82
CA LEU A 297 10.23 -32.91 -10.71
C LEU A 297 11.11 -33.42 -11.87
N ALA A 298 10.90 -32.91 -13.08
CA ALA A 298 11.71 -33.23 -14.26
C ALA A 298 13.14 -32.67 -14.16
N HIS A 299 13.29 -31.44 -13.66
CA HIS A 299 14.60 -30.85 -13.31
C HIS A 299 15.35 -31.75 -12.34
N ARG A 300 14.71 -32.19 -11.26
CA ARG A 300 15.33 -33.06 -10.27
C ARG A 300 15.72 -34.43 -10.85
N ALA A 301 14.90 -34.97 -11.74
CA ALA A 301 15.11 -36.29 -12.31
C ALA A 301 16.18 -36.30 -13.42
N SER A 302 16.30 -35.22 -14.19
CA SER A 302 17.05 -35.22 -15.46
C SER A 302 17.84 -33.95 -15.76
N GLY A 303 17.74 -32.91 -14.93
CA GLY A 303 18.44 -31.64 -15.12
C GLY A 303 17.81 -30.72 -16.17
N GLU A 304 16.54 -30.91 -16.51
CA GLU A 304 15.78 -29.99 -17.38
C GLU A 304 15.81 -28.57 -16.83
N ASP A 305 15.92 -27.55 -17.69
CA ASP A 305 15.91 -26.16 -17.22
C ASP A 305 14.58 -25.82 -16.53
N LEU A 306 14.68 -25.10 -15.41
CA LEU A 306 13.50 -24.56 -14.74
C LEU A 306 12.84 -23.50 -15.62
N VAL A 307 11.51 -23.51 -15.65
CA VAL A 307 10.72 -22.48 -16.35
C VAL A 307 10.86 -21.14 -15.63
N VAL A 308 10.71 -21.13 -14.31
CA VAL A 308 10.77 -19.94 -13.45
C VAL A 308 11.78 -20.11 -12.31
N PRO A 309 13.09 -20.20 -12.61
CA PRO A 309 14.12 -20.22 -11.56
C PRO A 309 14.09 -18.90 -10.78
N LEU A 310 14.36 -18.94 -9.48
CA LEU A 310 14.27 -17.78 -8.59
C LEU A 310 14.97 -16.52 -9.11
N VAL A 311 16.20 -16.66 -9.63
CA VAL A 311 16.97 -15.55 -10.19
C VAL A 311 16.24 -14.79 -11.31
N SER A 312 15.31 -15.47 -12.01
CA SER A 312 14.54 -14.90 -13.12
C SER A 312 13.30 -14.11 -12.67
N THR A 313 13.11 -13.92 -11.37
CA THR A 313 12.05 -13.07 -10.79
C THR A 313 12.58 -11.72 -10.31
N GLY A 314 13.88 -11.46 -10.44
CA GLY A 314 14.52 -10.24 -9.95
C GLY A 314 13.90 -8.96 -10.53
N ALA A 315 13.50 -8.97 -11.81
CA ALA A 315 12.84 -7.81 -12.42
C ALA A 315 11.48 -7.51 -11.75
N PHE A 316 10.70 -8.55 -11.42
CA PHE A 316 9.44 -8.38 -10.69
C PHE A 316 9.68 -7.92 -9.24
N VAL A 317 10.78 -8.35 -8.61
CA VAL A 317 11.17 -7.84 -7.27
C VAL A 317 11.57 -6.37 -7.31
N GLU A 318 12.17 -5.86 -8.39
CA GLU A 318 12.37 -4.40 -8.53
C GLU A 318 11.04 -3.65 -8.66
N VAL A 319 10.02 -4.24 -9.28
CA VAL A 319 8.65 -3.68 -9.28
C VAL A 319 8.09 -3.64 -7.86
N LEU A 320 8.23 -4.72 -7.08
CA LEU A 320 7.83 -4.74 -5.66
C LEU A 320 8.54 -3.65 -4.85
N GLU A 321 9.84 -3.42 -5.06
CA GLU A 321 10.58 -2.34 -4.38
C GLU A 321 10.05 -0.95 -4.76
N ALA A 322 9.71 -0.72 -6.02
CA ALA A 322 9.09 0.53 -6.44
C ALA A 322 7.70 0.72 -5.81
N VAL A 323 6.89 -0.35 -5.78
CA VAL A 323 5.58 -0.35 -5.11
C VAL A 323 5.72 -0.08 -3.61
N ARG A 324 6.73 -0.67 -2.97
CA ARG A 324 7.05 -0.47 -1.56
C ARG A 324 7.50 0.95 -1.25
N ALA A 325 8.23 1.59 -2.15
CA ALA A 325 8.73 2.96 -2.00
C ALA A 325 7.67 4.04 -2.32
N ALA A 326 6.60 3.69 -3.02
CA ALA A 326 5.51 4.60 -3.36
C ALA A 326 4.31 4.42 -2.43
N GLU A 327 3.57 5.50 -2.17
CA GLU A 327 2.32 5.49 -1.42
C GLU A 327 1.12 5.52 -2.39
N PRO A 328 0.14 4.61 -2.26
CA PRO A 328 -1.07 4.66 -3.09
C PRO A 328 -1.92 5.89 -2.81
N VAL A 329 -2.25 6.62 -3.86
CA VAL A 329 -3.08 7.84 -3.81
C VAL A 329 -4.56 7.47 -3.90
N ARG A 330 -5.41 8.07 -3.06
CA ARG A 330 -6.84 7.79 -3.09
C ARG A 330 -7.49 8.36 -4.34
N ILE A 331 -8.28 7.54 -5.03
CA ILE A 331 -9.27 7.98 -6.01
C ILE A 331 -10.58 8.19 -5.22
N ASP A 332 -11.11 9.40 -5.23
CA ASP A 332 -12.38 9.72 -4.54
C ASP A 332 -13.32 10.48 -5.48
N HIS A 333 -14.43 10.96 -4.94
CA HIS A 333 -15.39 11.83 -5.61
C HIS A 333 -14.71 12.94 -6.43
N PRO A 334 -15.20 13.23 -7.65
CA PRO A 334 -16.38 12.65 -8.31
C PRO A 334 -16.09 11.36 -9.11
N TRP A 335 -14.86 10.82 -9.04
CA TRP A 335 -14.41 9.76 -9.95
C TRP A 335 -14.77 8.35 -9.51
N VAL A 336 -15.28 8.18 -8.29
CA VAL A 336 -15.68 6.88 -7.74
C VAL A 336 -17.16 6.87 -7.43
N THR A 337 -17.86 5.87 -7.94
CA THR A 337 -19.20 5.47 -7.48
C THR A 337 -19.13 4.12 -6.78
N TRP A 338 -20.14 3.79 -5.98
CA TRP A 338 -20.20 2.54 -5.22
C TRP A 338 -21.43 1.74 -5.64
N GLU A 339 -21.24 0.44 -5.82
CA GLU A 339 -22.32 -0.52 -6.07
C GLU A 339 -22.35 -1.61 -5.01
N GLY A 340 -23.56 -2.05 -4.65
CA GLY A 340 -23.79 -3.08 -3.65
C GLY A 340 -23.53 -2.62 -2.22
N ASP A 341 -23.84 -3.49 -1.26
CA ASP A 341 -23.72 -3.23 0.17
C ASP A 341 -22.94 -4.36 0.87
N GLY A 342 -22.40 -4.06 2.06
CA GLY A 342 -21.71 -5.04 2.90
C GLY A 342 -20.60 -5.79 2.15
N PRO A 343 -20.53 -7.14 2.23
CA PRO A 343 -19.50 -7.94 1.55
C PRO A 343 -19.50 -7.81 0.02
N ALA A 344 -20.62 -7.43 -0.59
CA ALA A 344 -20.74 -7.26 -2.04
C ALA A 344 -20.38 -5.84 -2.51
N ARG A 345 -20.21 -4.88 -1.59
CA ARG A 345 -19.87 -3.49 -1.90
C ARG A 345 -18.58 -3.43 -2.70
N ARG A 346 -18.57 -2.66 -3.79
CA ARG A 346 -17.41 -2.44 -4.65
C ARG A 346 -17.38 -1.00 -5.20
N PRO A 347 -16.19 -0.42 -5.41
CA PRO A 347 -16.05 0.84 -6.11
C PRO A 347 -16.02 0.64 -7.63
N LEU A 348 -16.53 1.63 -8.36
CA LEU A 348 -16.39 1.78 -9.80
C LEU A 348 -15.65 3.10 -10.07
N VAL A 349 -14.51 3.02 -10.75
CA VAL A 349 -13.77 4.21 -11.17
C VAL A 349 -14.27 4.64 -12.55
N ALA A 350 -14.65 5.92 -12.67
CA ALA A 350 -15.17 6.49 -13.89
C ALA A 350 -14.17 6.36 -15.06
N ASP A 351 -14.67 5.89 -16.21
CA ASP A 351 -13.91 5.70 -17.46
C ASP A 351 -12.65 4.81 -17.34
N VAL A 352 -12.53 3.99 -16.28
CA VAL A 352 -11.30 3.27 -15.96
C VAL A 352 -10.89 2.27 -17.04
N GLU A 353 -11.83 1.59 -17.70
CA GLU A 353 -11.53 0.65 -18.79
C GLU A 353 -10.90 1.38 -19.99
N ALA A 354 -11.48 2.51 -20.39
CA ALA A 354 -10.95 3.33 -21.48
C ALA A 354 -9.59 3.96 -21.11
N LEU A 355 -9.37 4.31 -19.84
CA LEU A 355 -8.09 4.80 -19.34
C LEU A 355 -7.01 3.72 -19.36
N VAL A 356 -7.35 2.51 -18.93
CA VAL A 356 -6.48 1.33 -18.97
C VAL A 356 -6.08 1.01 -20.41
N ASP A 357 -7.03 1.02 -21.35
CA ASP A 357 -6.75 0.78 -22.77
C ASP A 357 -5.83 1.85 -23.36
N ARG A 358 -6.12 3.14 -23.12
CA ARG A 358 -5.27 4.24 -23.59
C ARG A 358 -3.86 4.15 -23.04
N ALA A 359 -3.72 3.85 -21.74
CA ALA A 359 -2.43 3.68 -21.08
C ALA A 359 -1.64 2.52 -21.69
N ALA A 360 -2.29 1.38 -21.93
CA ALA A 360 -1.65 0.22 -22.55
C ALA A 360 -1.19 0.50 -23.99
N ASP A 361 -2.04 1.11 -24.82
CA ASP A 361 -1.74 1.40 -26.24
C ASP A 361 -0.64 2.46 -26.41
N ALA A 362 -0.65 3.47 -25.56
CA ALA A 362 0.36 4.53 -25.53
C ALA A 362 1.64 4.10 -24.80
N ARG A 363 1.64 2.95 -24.09
CA ARG A 363 2.69 2.53 -23.14
C ARG A 363 2.97 3.61 -22.10
N ALA A 364 1.90 4.16 -21.55
CA ALA A 364 1.87 5.36 -20.72
C ALA A 364 1.37 5.08 -19.30
N LEU A 365 1.76 5.94 -18.37
CA LEU A 365 1.17 6.03 -17.04
C LEU A 365 -0.21 6.71 -17.13
N PHE A 366 -1.02 6.63 -16.06
CA PHE A 366 -2.38 7.19 -16.08
C PHE A 366 -2.38 8.71 -16.21
N SER A 367 -1.42 9.39 -15.56
CA SER A 367 -1.27 10.84 -15.70
C SER A 367 -0.91 11.28 -17.12
N GLU A 368 -0.14 10.46 -17.84
CA GLU A 368 0.31 10.74 -19.21
C GLU A 368 -0.81 10.55 -20.25
N VAL A 369 -1.89 9.82 -19.91
CA VAL A 369 -3.09 9.64 -20.74
C VAL A 369 -4.30 10.44 -20.27
N GLY A 370 -4.08 11.40 -19.36
CA GLY A 370 -5.08 12.35 -18.90
C GLY A 370 -6.15 11.73 -17.99
N ALA A 371 -5.80 10.74 -17.17
CA ALA A 371 -6.67 10.30 -16.10
C ALA A 371 -6.91 11.47 -15.13
N PRO A 372 -8.15 11.89 -14.89
CA PRO A 372 -8.42 13.13 -14.15
C PRO A 372 -8.14 13.03 -12.64
N TRP A 373 -8.00 11.80 -12.13
CA TRP A 373 -7.62 11.48 -10.75
C TRP A 373 -6.14 11.09 -10.62
N ALA A 374 -5.39 10.98 -11.71
CA ALA A 374 -3.96 10.71 -11.64
C ALA A 374 -3.22 12.02 -11.35
N HIS A 375 -2.87 12.21 -10.09
CA HIS A 375 -2.13 13.38 -9.64
C HIS A 375 -0.63 13.12 -9.79
N THR A 376 0.07 13.99 -10.53
CA THR A 376 1.54 13.93 -10.69
C THR A 376 2.28 14.79 -9.69
N THR A 377 1.59 15.74 -9.05
CA THR A 377 2.16 16.57 -8.00
C THR A 377 2.37 15.70 -6.76
N ARG A 378 3.64 15.56 -6.35
CA ARG A 378 3.98 15.17 -4.99
C ARG A 378 4.00 16.44 -4.15
N ASP A 379 3.80 16.30 -2.84
CA ASP A 379 3.99 17.41 -1.93
C ASP A 379 5.43 17.93 -2.03
N GLU A 380 5.58 19.24 -2.14
CA GLU A 380 6.87 19.89 -2.09
C GLU A 380 7.30 20.07 -0.63
N VAL A 381 8.59 19.84 -0.36
CA VAL A 381 9.18 20.12 0.94
C VAL A 381 9.43 21.63 1.04
N LEU A 382 8.66 22.29 1.91
CA LEU A 382 8.82 23.72 2.18
C LEU A 382 9.98 23.99 3.16
N ASP A 383 10.17 23.12 4.16
CA ASP A 383 11.22 23.23 5.17
C ASP A 383 11.44 21.90 5.92
N GLU A 384 12.58 21.77 6.61
CA GLU A 384 12.94 20.66 7.48
C GLU A 384 13.30 21.15 8.88
N LEU A 385 12.65 20.61 9.89
CA LEU A 385 12.96 20.91 11.28
C LEU A 385 14.09 19.99 11.75
N VAL A 386 15.22 20.57 12.11
CA VAL A 386 16.41 19.86 12.60
C VAL A 386 16.70 20.25 14.04
N VAL A 387 16.89 19.25 14.91
CA VAL A 387 17.30 19.38 16.31
C VAL A 387 18.53 18.52 16.53
N ASP A 388 19.63 19.12 17.00
CA ASP A 388 20.92 18.45 17.26
C ASP A 388 21.42 17.55 16.11
N GLY A 389 21.20 17.99 14.87
CA GLY A 389 21.59 17.26 13.65
C GLY A 389 20.60 16.19 13.19
N THR A 390 19.54 15.93 13.95
CA THR A 390 18.48 14.98 13.62
C THR A 390 17.29 15.72 13.00
N ARG A 391 16.82 15.27 11.83
CA ARG A 391 15.58 15.77 11.22
C ARG A 391 14.37 15.22 11.97
N VAL A 392 13.69 16.09 12.70
CA VAL A 392 12.55 15.72 13.55
C VAL A 392 11.19 15.98 12.89
N ALA A 393 11.09 16.88 11.91
CA ALA A 393 9.87 17.06 11.14
C ALA A 393 10.16 17.60 9.72
N THR A 394 9.21 17.44 8.81
CA THR A 394 9.24 18.01 7.45
C THR A 394 7.94 18.81 7.24
N VAL A 395 8.06 20.02 6.70
CA VAL A 395 6.92 20.86 6.32
C VAL A 395 6.62 20.59 4.86
N LEU A 396 5.41 20.14 4.58
CA LEU A 396 4.92 19.84 3.24
C LEU A 396 3.90 20.91 2.81
N ASP A 397 3.85 21.23 1.53
CA ASP A 397 2.93 22.24 0.97
C ASP A 397 1.49 21.73 0.82
N GLY A 398 1.33 20.41 0.72
CA GLY A 398 0.06 19.73 0.49
C GLY A 398 -0.37 19.65 -0.97
N GLY A 399 0.46 20.06 -1.94
CA GLY A 399 0.10 20.08 -3.37
C GLY A 399 -0.16 18.71 -4.01
N GLY A 400 0.28 17.62 -3.37
CA GLY A 400 -0.03 16.24 -3.75
C GLY A 400 -1.26 15.65 -3.05
N THR A 401 -1.92 16.41 -2.18
CA THR A 401 -3.20 16.01 -1.57
C THR A 401 -4.35 16.20 -2.56
N ILE A 402 -5.23 15.21 -2.63
CA ILE A 402 -6.40 15.26 -3.53
C ILE A 402 -7.37 16.36 -3.11
N ALA A 403 -8.14 16.90 -4.06
CA ALA A 403 -9.03 18.03 -3.83
C ALA A 403 -10.05 17.79 -2.71
N THR A 404 -10.65 16.60 -2.65
CA THR A 404 -11.60 16.22 -1.58
C THR A 404 -10.95 16.02 -0.22
N SER A 405 -9.63 15.98 -0.15
CA SER A 405 -8.85 15.97 1.09
C SER A 405 -8.29 17.35 1.45
N SER A 406 -8.70 18.41 0.71
CA SER A 406 -8.36 19.82 0.92
C SER A 406 -6.85 20.08 0.99
N PRO A 407 -6.15 20.23 -0.16
CA PRO A 407 -4.70 20.46 -0.18
C PRO A 407 -4.31 21.65 0.70
N ARG A 408 -3.35 21.47 1.61
CA ARG A 408 -2.93 22.49 2.59
C ARG A 408 -1.57 22.17 3.21
N PRO A 409 -0.83 23.14 3.77
CA PRO A 409 0.47 22.86 4.38
C PRO A 409 0.38 22.20 5.76
N TYR A 410 1.13 21.13 5.98
CA TYR A 410 1.16 20.35 7.23
C TYR A 410 2.59 19.84 7.56
N LEU A 411 2.79 19.36 8.80
CA LEU A 411 4.02 18.69 9.22
C LEU A 411 3.87 17.16 9.13
N HIS A 412 4.69 16.52 8.31
CA HIS A 412 4.84 15.07 8.27
C HIS A 412 6.12 14.70 7.50
N PRO A 413 6.83 13.64 7.88
CA PRO A 413 6.72 12.90 9.14
C PRO A 413 7.31 13.68 10.32
N VAL A 414 6.62 13.65 11.47
CA VAL A 414 7.12 14.11 12.77
C VAL A 414 7.67 12.92 13.55
N ARG A 415 8.86 13.07 14.14
CA ARG A 415 9.60 11.99 14.80
C ARG A 415 10.11 12.38 16.19
N THR A 416 10.34 11.39 17.03
CA THR A 416 11.21 11.52 18.21
C THR A 416 12.69 11.64 17.79
N LEU A 417 13.59 12.01 18.71
CA LEU A 417 15.03 12.03 18.42
C LEU A 417 15.59 10.62 18.16
N GLY A 418 15.01 9.59 18.77
CA GLY A 418 15.29 8.18 18.50
C GLY A 418 14.75 7.66 17.15
N GLY A 419 14.01 8.48 16.39
CA GLY A 419 13.55 8.14 15.04
C GLY A 419 12.15 7.51 14.96
N THR A 420 11.43 7.42 16.08
CA THR A 420 10.04 6.93 16.10
C THR A 420 9.12 7.93 15.42
N THR A 421 8.46 7.55 14.32
CA THR A 421 7.47 8.40 13.65
C THR A 421 6.18 8.46 14.48
N VAL A 422 5.75 9.67 14.81
CA VAL A 422 4.58 9.96 15.67
C VAL A 422 3.50 10.76 14.93
N SER A 423 3.54 10.81 13.60
CA SER A 423 2.48 11.40 12.78
C SER A 423 2.14 10.49 11.61
N ALA A 424 0.88 10.37 11.22
CA ALA A 424 0.46 9.69 9.99
C ALA A 424 -0.08 10.67 8.95
N HIS A 425 -0.07 10.23 7.70
CA HIS A 425 -0.47 10.98 6.53
C HIS A 425 -1.27 10.06 5.60
N HIS A 426 -2.38 10.56 5.06
CA HIS A 426 -3.35 9.80 4.24
C HIS A 426 -3.67 8.40 4.77
N PRO A 427 -4.01 8.26 6.07
CA PRO A 427 -4.36 6.94 6.61
C PRO A 427 -5.63 6.42 5.91
N ALA A 428 -5.77 5.11 5.82
CA ALA A 428 -6.82 4.52 4.98
C ALA A 428 -8.24 4.97 5.38
N ASP A 429 -8.50 4.96 6.69
CA ASP A 429 -9.75 5.33 7.33
C ASP A 429 -10.18 6.80 7.10
N HIS A 430 -9.21 7.71 7.03
CA HIS A 430 -9.45 9.16 6.94
C HIS A 430 -8.35 9.82 6.10
N ASP A 431 -8.46 9.69 4.77
CA ASP A 431 -7.45 10.19 3.83
C ASP A 431 -7.08 11.66 4.09
N TRP A 432 -8.07 12.52 4.32
CA TRP A 432 -7.86 13.94 4.59
C TRP A 432 -7.13 14.28 5.91
N HIS A 433 -6.71 13.30 6.72
CA HIS A 433 -5.90 13.54 7.92
C HIS A 433 -4.41 13.60 7.57
N CYS A 434 -3.87 14.82 7.51
CA CYS A 434 -2.50 15.09 7.09
C CYS A 434 -1.62 15.55 8.27
N GLY A 435 -0.90 14.60 8.90
CA GLY A 435 0.16 14.87 9.86
C GLY A 435 -0.27 15.76 11.04
N VAL A 436 0.46 16.87 11.23
CA VAL A 436 0.19 17.89 12.25
C VAL A 436 -0.07 19.24 11.58
N GLY A 437 -1.16 19.89 11.95
CA GLY A 437 -1.53 21.21 11.41
C GLY A 437 -2.87 21.71 11.92
N PHE A 438 -3.43 22.73 11.26
CA PHE A 438 -4.79 23.18 11.56
C PHE A 438 -5.82 22.45 10.70
N ALA A 439 -6.82 21.91 11.39
CA ALA A 439 -8.03 21.35 10.84
C ALA A 439 -9.15 22.37 10.88
N ILE A 440 -9.64 22.82 9.72
CA ILE A 440 -10.74 23.80 9.67
C ILE A 440 -11.86 23.24 8.79
N PRO A 441 -12.77 22.42 9.35
CA PRO A 441 -13.78 21.72 8.56
C PRO A 441 -14.84 22.62 7.93
N ASP A 442 -14.96 23.87 8.39
CA ASP A 442 -15.98 24.81 7.94
C ASP A 442 -15.46 26.25 8.10
N VAL A 443 -15.23 26.94 6.98
CA VAL A 443 -14.94 28.37 6.88
C VAL A 443 -16.08 29.02 6.11
N ASP A 444 -17.09 29.53 6.83
CA ASP A 444 -18.34 30.05 6.24
C ASP A 444 -18.94 29.13 5.15
N GLY A 445 -18.93 27.82 5.39
CA GLY A 445 -19.46 26.79 4.50
C GLY A 445 -18.41 26.15 3.57
N VAL A 446 -17.17 26.63 3.56
CA VAL A 446 -16.06 26.02 2.80
C VAL A 446 -15.32 25.00 3.67
N ASN A 447 -15.23 23.75 3.19
CA ASN A 447 -14.51 22.70 3.89
C ASN A 447 -13.01 22.78 3.61
N CYS A 448 -12.22 23.29 4.56
CA CYS A 448 -10.76 23.40 4.46
C CYS A 448 -10.00 22.25 5.17
N TRP A 449 -10.72 21.21 5.63
CA TRP A 449 -10.13 20.03 6.27
C TRP A 449 -10.11 18.81 5.35
N GLY A 450 -11.11 18.68 4.47
CA GLY A 450 -11.31 17.53 3.61
C GLY A 450 -12.39 16.58 4.11
N GLY A 451 -12.64 15.52 3.33
CA GLY A 451 -13.65 14.51 3.62
C GLY A 451 -15.09 14.97 3.38
N PRO A 452 -16.10 14.19 3.80
CA PRO A 452 -17.49 14.61 3.71
C PRO A 452 -17.81 15.76 4.68
N THR A 453 -18.65 16.69 4.24
CA THR A 453 -19.12 17.81 5.05
C THR A 453 -20.28 17.35 5.95
N TYR A 454 -20.22 17.69 7.24
CA TYR A 454 -21.34 17.43 8.15
C TYR A 454 -22.40 18.52 8.02
N VAL A 455 -23.64 18.09 7.81
CA VAL A 455 -24.81 18.95 7.68
C VAL A 455 -25.80 18.56 8.76
N HIS A 456 -26.33 19.55 9.47
CA HIS A 456 -27.31 19.33 10.52
C HIS A 456 -28.51 18.53 9.98
N ASP A 457 -28.99 17.56 10.76
CA ASP A 457 -30.08 16.63 10.41
C ASP A 457 -29.84 15.68 9.21
N GLU A 458 -28.93 15.98 8.29
CA GLU A 458 -28.59 15.13 7.14
C GLU A 458 -27.41 14.18 7.41
N GLY A 459 -26.50 14.56 8.33
CA GLY A 459 -25.29 13.80 8.61
C GLY A 459 -24.13 14.18 7.68
N TYR A 460 -23.24 13.22 7.41
CA TYR A 460 -22.11 13.43 6.52
C TYR A 460 -22.50 13.24 5.06
N VAL A 461 -22.27 14.26 4.25
CA VAL A 461 -22.58 14.25 2.82
C VAL A 461 -21.37 14.66 1.99
N ARG A 462 -21.23 14.09 0.79
CA ARG A 462 -20.23 14.55 -0.17
C ARG A 462 -20.76 15.80 -0.87
N ARG A 463 -19.93 16.83 -0.93
CA ARG A 463 -20.20 18.14 -1.54
C ARG A 463 -18.95 18.60 -2.28
N ASP A 464 -19.15 19.46 -3.26
CA ASP A 464 -18.07 20.15 -3.97
C ASP A 464 -17.74 21.49 -3.29
N ASP A 465 -17.47 21.43 -1.98
CA ASP A 465 -17.26 22.59 -1.10
C ASP A 465 -15.81 22.69 -0.57
N HIS A 466 -14.92 21.84 -1.07
CA HIS A 466 -13.54 21.74 -0.60
C HIS A 466 -12.69 22.94 -0.99
N GLY A 467 -12.07 23.54 0.03
CA GLY A 467 -11.07 24.58 -0.10
C GLY A 467 -9.64 24.06 -0.18
N THR A 468 -8.69 25.00 -0.26
CA THR A 468 -7.24 24.74 -0.33
C THR A 468 -6.48 25.76 0.50
N GLY A 469 -5.41 25.36 1.18
CA GLY A 469 -4.42 26.26 1.79
C GLY A 469 -3.17 26.36 0.93
N THR A 470 -2.70 27.58 0.64
CA THR A 470 -1.48 27.82 -0.13
C THR A 470 -0.48 28.66 0.67
N VAL A 471 0.82 28.48 0.43
CA VAL A 471 1.89 29.21 1.13
C VAL A 471 2.59 30.18 0.16
N PRO A 472 2.04 31.39 -0.09
CA PRO A 472 2.68 32.36 -0.98
C PRO A 472 3.98 32.93 -0.43
N ARG A 473 4.20 32.88 0.90
CA ARG A 473 5.41 33.39 1.55
C ARG A 473 5.83 32.48 2.69
N ALA A 474 7.11 32.12 2.72
CA ALA A 474 7.76 31.39 3.80
C ALA A 474 9.17 31.95 4.06
N GLU A 475 9.52 32.11 5.32
CA GLU A 475 10.84 32.63 5.76
C GLU A 475 11.35 31.84 6.96
N GLN A 476 12.50 31.19 6.79
CA GLN A 476 13.18 30.47 7.85
C GLN A 476 14.34 31.30 8.41
N HIS A 477 14.40 31.39 9.74
CA HIS A 477 15.47 32.07 10.47
C HIS A 477 15.93 31.18 11.63
N GLY A 478 17.00 30.42 11.41
CA GLY A 478 17.48 29.43 12.37
C GLY A 478 16.37 28.42 12.70
N PRO A 479 16.06 28.17 13.98
CA PRO A 479 15.04 27.21 14.38
C PRO A 479 13.62 27.81 14.42
N THR A 480 13.34 28.78 13.54
CA THR A 480 12.04 29.42 13.41
C THR A 480 11.64 29.50 11.94
N LEU A 481 10.37 29.23 11.64
CA LEU A 481 9.77 29.34 10.32
C LEU A 481 8.51 30.19 10.42
N ARG A 482 8.41 31.22 9.58
CA ARG A 482 7.20 32.04 9.43
C ARG A 482 6.58 31.80 8.06
N GLN A 483 5.27 31.62 8.02
CA GLN A 483 4.53 31.37 6.78
C GLN A 483 3.29 32.26 6.74
N GLU A 484 3.00 32.80 5.57
CA GLU A 484 1.65 33.25 5.25
C GLU A 484 0.93 32.07 4.59
N VAL A 485 -0.22 31.68 5.13
CA VAL A 485 -1.10 30.68 4.54
C VAL A 485 -2.38 31.39 4.09
N VAL A 486 -2.72 31.22 2.82
CA VAL A 486 -3.94 31.77 2.22
C VAL A 486 -4.89 30.62 1.94
N TRP A 487 -6.03 30.63 2.62
CA TRP A 487 -7.10 29.66 2.46
C TRP A 487 -8.07 30.13 1.39
N LEU A 488 -8.37 29.25 0.45
CA LEU A 488 -9.16 29.49 -0.75
C LEU A 488 -10.39 28.59 -0.75
N GLY A 489 -11.52 29.11 -1.23
CA GLY A 489 -12.70 28.32 -1.57
C GLY A 489 -12.52 27.50 -2.86
N PRO A 490 -13.51 26.66 -3.20
CA PRO A 490 -13.50 25.87 -4.45
C PRO A 490 -13.48 26.76 -5.71
N ASP A 491 -14.01 27.97 -5.63
CA ASP A 491 -13.98 29.01 -6.68
C ASP A 491 -12.68 29.82 -6.71
N ARG A 492 -11.69 29.46 -5.87
CA ARG A 492 -10.41 30.14 -5.67
C ARG A 492 -10.51 31.51 -5.02
N ALA A 493 -11.67 31.93 -4.50
CA ALA A 493 -11.78 33.14 -3.71
C ALA A 493 -11.09 32.95 -2.35
N VAL A 494 -10.46 34.00 -1.83
CA VAL A 494 -9.82 33.95 -0.51
C VAL A 494 -10.90 33.95 0.58
N VAL A 495 -10.87 32.96 1.46
CA VAL A 495 -11.83 32.81 2.57
C VAL A 495 -11.21 33.10 3.92
N LEU A 496 -9.89 32.93 4.08
CA LEU A 496 -9.19 33.18 5.34
C LEU A 496 -7.69 33.42 5.10
N HIS A 497 -7.09 34.32 5.87
CA HIS A 497 -5.63 34.43 5.97
C HIS A 497 -5.16 33.85 7.30
N GLU A 498 -4.01 33.18 7.31
CA GLU A 498 -3.31 32.71 8.51
C GLU A 498 -1.85 33.16 8.44
N ASP A 499 -1.39 33.93 9.44
CA ASP A 499 0.05 34.05 9.70
C ASP A 499 0.45 32.95 10.69
N ARG A 500 1.33 32.05 10.23
CA ARG A 500 1.81 30.91 11.00
C ARG A 500 3.26 31.12 11.40
N SER A 501 3.60 30.81 12.65
CA SER A 501 4.97 30.78 13.15
C SER A 501 5.23 29.44 13.83
N LEU A 502 6.27 28.75 13.39
CA LEU A 502 6.81 27.56 14.00
C LEU A 502 8.15 27.91 14.64
N ALA A 503 8.42 27.36 15.82
CA ALA A 503 9.74 27.42 16.45
C ALA A 503 10.03 26.07 17.10
N TRP A 504 11.26 25.57 17.00
CA TRP A 504 11.62 24.28 17.58
C TRP A 504 12.93 24.34 18.33
N ARG A 505 13.12 23.49 19.34
CA ARG A 505 14.35 23.48 20.14
C ARG A 505 14.55 22.15 20.86
N PRO A 506 15.79 21.78 21.21
CA PRO A 506 16.02 20.67 22.12
C PRO A 506 15.51 20.99 23.53
N VAL A 507 15.06 19.96 24.24
CA VAL A 507 14.71 19.98 25.67
C VAL A 507 15.20 18.68 26.33
N ASP A 508 15.34 18.65 27.66
CA ASP A 508 15.91 17.49 28.36
C ASP A 508 15.19 16.15 28.06
N ALA A 509 13.88 16.20 27.83
CA ALA A 509 13.06 15.04 27.54
C ALA A 509 13.01 14.66 26.05
N GLY A 510 13.57 15.45 25.14
CA GLY A 510 13.45 15.27 23.69
C GLY A 510 13.55 16.59 22.93
N TRP A 511 12.49 16.96 22.21
CA TRP A 511 12.42 18.27 21.55
C TRP A 511 11.04 18.91 21.68
N GLU A 512 10.99 20.22 21.51
CA GLU A 512 9.78 21.02 21.64
C GLU A 512 9.46 21.75 20.34
N LEU A 513 8.18 21.74 19.94
CA LEU A 513 7.59 22.54 18.88
C LEU A 513 6.67 23.59 19.50
N THR A 514 6.94 24.88 19.25
CA THR A 514 5.96 25.95 19.44
C THR A 514 5.31 26.26 18.10
N TRP A 515 3.98 26.15 18.04
CA TRP A 515 3.18 26.49 16.87
C TRP A 515 2.26 27.66 17.23
N SER A 516 2.26 28.73 16.44
CA SER A 516 1.32 29.85 16.60
C SER A 516 0.67 30.18 15.26
N SER A 517 -0.66 30.27 15.24
CA SER A 517 -1.45 30.67 14.06
C SER A 517 -2.33 31.87 14.41
N SER A 518 -2.27 32.90 13.58
CA SER A 518 -3.06 34.13 13.68
C SER A 518 -3.97 34.25 12.45
N PHE A 519 -5.26 34.02 12.64
CA PHE A 519 -6.26 34.05 11.57
C PHE A 519 -6.85 35.44 11.38
N ARG A 520 -7.00 35.88 10.12
CA ARG A 520 -7.58 37.18 9.74
C ARG A 520 -8.61 37.04 8.63
N THR A 521 -9.59 37.93 8.64
CA THR A 521 -10.60 38.03 7.58
C THR A 521 -9.96 38.52 6.27
N PRO A 522 -10.44 38.04 5.10
CA PRO A 522 -10.00 38.56 3.79
C PRO A 522 -10.60 39.95 3.47
N GLY A 523 -11.66 40.34 4.19
CA GLY A 523 -12.38 41.60 3.97
C GLY A 523 -13.00 42.16 5.25
N ALA A 524 -14.04 42.96 5.09
CA ALA A 524 -14.72 43.69 6.18
C ALA A 524 -15.82 42.89 6.90
N GLU A 525 -16.07 41.65 6.50
CA GLU A 525 -17.07 40.77 7.13
C GLU A 525 -16.42 39.85 8.15
N VAL A 526 -17.20 39.44 9.16
CA VAL A 526 -16.78 38.44 10.16
C VAL A 526 -16.77 37.06 9.50
N VAL A 527 -15.67 36.31 9.69
CA VAL A 527 -15.55 34.92 9.23
C VAL A 527 -15.87 33.95 10.37
N ARG A 528 -16.66 32.91 10.11
CA ARG A 528 -16.97 31.83 11.07
C ARG A 528 -16.12 30.61 10.79
N LEU A 529 -15.36 30.18 11.79
CA LEU A 529 -14.63 28.91 11.77
C LEU A 529 -15.45 27.88 12.56
N GLY A 530 -16.14 27.03 11.83
CA GLY A 530 -17.05 26.01 12.35
C GLY A 530 -16.48 24.59 12.29
N GLY A 531 -17.39 23.66 12.49
CA GLY A 531 -17.21 22.22 12.33
C GLY A 531 -18.47 21.48 12.72
N PRO A 532 -18.49 20.13 12.67
CA PRO A 532 -19.68 19.35 12.99
C PRO A 532 -20.22 19.63 14.39
N GLY A 533 -19.34 19.83 15.38
CA GLY A 533 -19.70 20.21 16.74
C GLY A 533 -20.55 21.49 16.79
N SER A 534 -20.09 22.56 16.13
CA SER A 534 -20.87 23.81 16.02
C SER A 534 -22.09 23.69 15.11
N ASN A 535 -22.10 22.72 14.20
CA ASN A 535 -23.21 22.45 13.28
C ASN A 535 -24.19 21.42 13.86
N GLY A 536 -24.10 21.13 15.16
CA GLY A 536 -25.08 20.38 15.94
C GLY A 536 -24.78 18.89 16.18
N ARG A 537 -23.63 18.38 15.72
CA ARG A 537 -23.16 17.02 16.06
C ARG A 537 -22.45 17.01 17.41
N VAL A 538 -23.18 16.63 18.46
CA VAL A 538 -22.62 16.53 19.81
C VAL A 538 -21.40 15.59 19.84
N GLY A 539 -20.29 16.05 20.47
CA GLY A 539 -19.06 15.26 20.62
C GLY A 539 -18.18 15.17 19.36
N ALA A 540 -18.50 15.92 18.29
CA ALA A 540 -17.71 15.95 17.07
C ALA A 540 -16.97 17.28 16.90
N GLY A 541 -16.20 17.67 17.92
CA GLY A 541 -15.39 18.89 17.90
C GLY A 541 -14.03 18.75 17.23
N TYR A 542 -13.87 17.86 16.24
CA TYR A 542 -12.63 17.82 15.48
C TYR A 542 -12.52 19.09 14.62
N GLY A 543 -11.39 19.78 14.74
CA GLY A 543 -11.16 21.12 14.22
C GLY A 543 -10.14 21.84 15.12
N GLY A 544 -9.49 22.89 14.63
CA GLY A 544 -8.34 23.55 15.26
C GLY A 544 -7.03 22.80 15.12
N PHE A 545 -6.10 22.98 16.06
CA PHE A 545 -4.79 22.30 15.97
C PHE A 545 -4.97 20.80 16.14
N PHE A 546 -4.51 20.01 15.18
CA PHE A 546 -4.79 18.59 15.07
C PHE A 546 -3.51 17.81 14.81
N TRP A 547 -3.40 16.65 15.47
CA TRP A 547 -2.29 15.73 15.36
C TRP A 547 -2.82 14.33 15.07
N ARG A 548 -2.60 13.85 13.84
CA ARG A 548 -2.93 12.48 13.45
C ARG A 548 -1.77 11.55 13.76
N PHE A 549 -1.98 10.53 14.59
CA PHE A 549 -0.97 9.52 14.91
C PHE A 549 -1.06 8.30 13.96
N PRO A 550 0.06 7.57 13.72
CA PRO A 550 0.03 6.25 13.08
C PRO A 550 -0.72 5.21 13.91
N GLU A 551 -1.00 4.05 13.30
CA GLU A 551 -1.47 2.87 14.04
C GLU A 551 -0.48 2.57 15.18
N CYS A 552 -1.01 2.46 16.40
CA CYS A 552 -0.22 2.31 17.61
C CYS A 552 -0.98 1.52 18.67
N THR A 553 -0.28 0.98 19.65
CA THR A 553 -0.85 0.18 20.75
C THR A 553 -0.51 0.78 22.11
N GLY A 554 -1.18 0.32 23.18
CA GLY A 554 -0.89 0.76 24.54
C GLY A 554 -1.15 2.25 24.77
N ILE A 555 -2.18 2.80 24.14
CA ILE A 555 -2.52 4.23 24.19
C ILE A 555 -2.91 4.63 25.62
N ARG A 556 -2.25 5.66 26.14
CA ARG A 556 -2.59 6.35 27.37
C ARG A 556 -2.72 7.84 27.08
N VAL A 557 -3.91 8.39 27.26
CA VAL A 557 -4.22 9.81 27.08
C VAL A 557 -4.66 10.41 28.40
N ARG A 558 -4.10 11.56 28.78
CA ARG A 558 -4.41 12.18 30.07
C ARG A 558 -4.24 13.70 30.06
N THR A 559 -4.87 14.34 31.02
CA THR A 559 -4.65 15.72 31.44
C THR A 559 -4.16 15.73 32.89
N ALA A 560 -4.18 16.88 33.55
CA ALA A 560 -3.89 16.96 34.98
C ALA A 560 -4.94 16.22 35.83
N ASP A 561 -6.20 16.24 35.39
CA ASP A 561 -7.35 15.85 36.21
C ASP A 561 -8.12 14.64 35.65
N ALA A 562 -7.79 14.16 34.45
CA ALA A 562 -8.48 13.08 33.76
C ALA A 562 -7.53 12.16 33.00
N GLU A 563 -7.92 10.90 32.85
CA GLU A 563 -7.21 9.89 32.06
C GLU A 563 -8.21 9.00 31.30
N GLY A 564 -7.85 8.61 30.08
CA GLY A 564 -8.70 7.85 29.17
C GLY A 564 -9.48 8.73 28.20
N GLU A 565 -9.84 8.17 27.04
CA GLU A 565 -10.53 8.90 25.96
C GLU A 565 -11.82 9.57 26.46
N ASP A 566 -12.72 8.82 27.08
CA ASP A 566 -14.02 9.32 27.52
C ASP A 566 -13.93 10.49 28.50
N ALA A 567 -12.93 10.47 29.39
CA ALA A 567 -12.77 11.50 30.42
C ALA A 567 -12.05 12.76 29.90
N VAL A 568 -11.17 12.60 28.91
CA VAL A 568 -10.39 13.71 28.34
C VAL A 568 -11.11 14.37 27.18
N HIS A 569 -11.89 13.63 26.39
CA HIS A 569 -12.60 14.13 25.23
C HIS A 569 -13.62 15.21 25.60
N GLY A 570 -13.43 16.43 25.09
CA GLY A 570 -14.23 17.62 25.39
C GLY A 570 -13.86 18.32 26.69
N SER A 571 -12.86 17.84 27.42
CA SER A 571 -12.35 18.52 28.61
C SER A 571 -11.57 19.78 28.23
N VAL A 572 -11.58 20.77 29.12
CA VAL A 572 -10.76 21.98 29.02
C VAL A 572 -9.65 21.86 30.06
N ALA A 573 -8.43 21.66 29.59
CA ALA A 573 -7.25 21.52 30.43
C ALA A 573 -6.07 22.29 29.81
N PRO A 574 -5.11 22.80 30.61
CA PRO A 574 -3.97 23.55 30.07
C PRO A 574 -3.07 22.70 29.16
N TRP A 575 -3.10 21.38 29.31
CA TRP A 575 -2.32 20.46 28.49
C TRP A 575 -3.02 19.11 28.38
N ILE A 576 -2.63 18.37 27.33
CA ILE A 576 -2.93 16.96 27.12
C ILE A 576 -1.63 16.20 26.85
N GLU A 577 -1.57 14.95 27.28
CA GLU A 577 -0.46 14.05 27.01
C GLU A 577 -0.95 12.75 26.40
N TRP A 578 -0.29 12.31 25.33
CA TRP A 578 -0.50 11.06 24.63
C TRP A 578 0.76 10.21 24.73
N SER A 579 0.66 8.99 25.23
CA SER A 579 1.75 8.01 25.22
C SER A 579 1.28 6.71 24.57
N ALA A 580 2.09 6.14 23.67
CA ALA A 580 1.76 4.90 22.97
C ALA A 580 3.03 4.17 22.48
N VAL A 581 2.86 2.95 21.99
CA VAL A 581 3.89 2.16 21.29
C VAL A 581 3.61 2.19 19.78
N PHE A 582 4.52 2.81 19.04
CA PHE A 582 4.52 2.90 17.58
C PHE A 582 5.47 1.85 16.97
N ASP A 583 5.48 1.69 15.64
CA ASP A 583 6.38 0.76 14.93
C ASP A 583 7.88 1.01 15.23
N GLY A 584 8.25 2.27 15.51
CA GLY A 584 9.62 2.65 15.89
C GLY A 584 9.96 2.52 17.38
N GLY A 585 8.96 2.29 18.25
CA GLY A 585 9.13 2.23 19.69
C GLY A 585 8.10 3.06 20.48
N PRO A 586 8.21 3.06 21.83
CA PRO A 586 7.36 3.89 22.68
C PRO A 586 7.72 5.38 22.54
N ALA A 587 6.71 6.24 22.52
CA ALA A 587 6.88 7.69 22.52
C ALA A 587 5.77 8.40 23.30
N THR A 588 6.09 9.61 23.77
CA THR A 588 5.16 10.50 24.48
C THR A 588 5.14 11.88 23.82
N ILE A 589 3.93 12.40 23.62
CA ILE A 589 3.66 13.72 23.04
C ILE A 589 2.80 14.49 24.04
N ARG A 590 3.29 15.63 24.51
CA ARG A 590 2.57 16.50 25.44
C ARG A 590 2.31 17.84 24.80
N ILE A 591 1.06 18.25 24.69
CA ILE A 591 0.63 19.49 24.02
C ILE A 591 0.03 20.43 25.06
N GLU A 592 0.58 21.63 25.17
CA GLU A 592 0.08 22.72 26.01
C GLU A 592 -0.67 23.75 25.16
N ALA A 593 -1.85 24.18 25.62
CA ALA A 593 -2.61 25.29 25.06
C ALA A 593 -2.18 26.62 25.72
N VAL A 594 -1.54 27.51 24.95
CA VAL A 594 -0.91 28.72 25.50
C VAL A 594 -1.87 29.91 25.38
N GLY A 595 -2.48 30.29 26.50
CA GLY A 595 -3.31 31.50 26.60
C GLY A 595 -4.72 31.37 26.03
N HIS A 596 -5.23 30.13 25.86
CA HIS A 596 -6.61 29.86 25.47
C HIS A 596 -7.14 28.59 26.16
N HIS A 597 -8.46 28.36 26.04
CA HIS A 597 -9.20 27.33 26.77
C HIS A 597 -10.09 26.50 25.83
N ASP A 598 -9.56 26.21 24.65
CA ASP A 598 -10.27 25.38 23.67
C ASP A 598 -10.35 23.93 24.20
N PRO A 599 -11.50 23.23 24.07
CA PRO A 599 -11.62 21.85 24.50
C PRO A 599 -10.69 20.90 23.73
N TRP A 600 -10.19 19.86 24.41
CA TRP A 600 -9.41 18.80 23.76
C TRP A 600 -10.33 17.82 23.02
N PHE A 601 -10.03 17.56 21.76
CA PHE A 601 -10.61 16.47 20.99
C PHE A 601 -9.68 15.27 21.05
N VAL A 602 -10.19 14.11 21.43
CA VAL A 602 -9.43 12.86 21.51
C VAL A 602 -10.18 11.74 20.80
N ARG A 603 -9.44 10.95 20.02
CA ARG A 603 -9.85 9.63 19.52
C ARG A 603 -8.69 8.66 19.75
N ALA A 604 -8.97 7.52 20.36
CA ALA A 604 -8.01 6.44 20.58
C ALA A 604 -8.59 5.09 20.16
N ALA A 605 -9.88 4.86 20.41
CA ALA A 605 -10.56 3.61 20.06
C ALA A 605 -10.87 3.48 18.57
N GLU A 606 -11.40 4.54 17.94
CA GLU A 606 -11.74 4.52 16.50
C GLU A 606 -10.49 4.69 15.63
N TYR A 607 -9.70 5.72 15.95
CA TYR A 607 -8.44 5.99 15.30
C TYR A 607 -7.53 6.86 16.18
N PRO A 608 -6.19 6.77 16.06
CA PRO A 608 -5.26 7.55 16.90
C PRO A 608 -5.18 9.05 16.52
N ALA A 609 -5.79 9.94 17.29
CA ALA A 609 -5.66 11.39 17.09
C ALA A 609 -5.94 12.24 18.33
N VAL A 610 -5.30 13.41 18.39
CA VAL A 610 -5.59 14.48 19.35
C VAL A 610 -5.74 15.81 18.61
N GLY A 611 -6.64 16.66 19.06
CA GLY A 611 -6.72 18.04 18.61
C GLY A 611 -7.24 19.01 19.67
N SER A 612 -7.20 20.30 19.37
CA SER A 612 -7.73 21.38 20.20
C SER A 612 -8.82 22.10 19.43
N ALA A 613 -10.07 21.93 19.89
CA ALA A 613 -11.27 22.27 19.16
C ALA A 613 -11.53 23.78 19.10
N LEU A 614 -11.34 24.38 17.92
CA LEU A 614 -11.79 25.75 17.66
C LEU A 614 -13.31 25.91 17.78
N ALA A 615 -14.07 24.88 17.40
CA ALA A 615 -15.52 24.93 17.27
C ALA A 615 -16.21 23.72 17.95
N TRP A 616 -16.26 23.72 19.28
CA TRP A 616 -16.87 22.60 20.03
C TRP A 616 -18.40 22.60 20.00
N ARG A 617 -19.02 23.73 20.37
CA ARG A 617 -20.50 23.93 20.36
C ARG A 617 -20.96 25.09 19.49
N SER A 618 -20.05 26.02 19.18
CA SER A 618 -20.32 27.24 18.43
C SER A 618 -19.08 27.56 17.61
N PRO A 619 -19.24 28.20 16.44
CA PRO A 619 -18.09 28.55 15.62
C PRO A 619 -17.22 29.60 16.32
N ALA A 620 -15.91 29.51 16.13
CA ALA A 620 -15.01 30.60 16.48
C ALA A 620 -15.18 31.75 15.47
N LEU A 621 -15.09 32.99 15.94
CA LEU A 621 -15.28 34.18 15.10
C LEU A 621 -13.94 34.88 14.85
N VAL A 622 -13.67 35.19 13.59
CA VAL A 622 -12.55 36.06 13.19
C VAL A 622 -13.16 37.38 12.75
N SER A 623 -12.89 38.46 13.49
CA SER A 623 -13.45 39.77 13.20
C SER A 623 -12.45 40.64 12.43
N PRO A 624 -12.92 41.55 11.55
CA PRO A 624 -12.03 42.48 10.85
C PRO A 624 -11.17 43.29 11.84
N GLY A 625 -9.86 43.29 11.61
CA GLY A 625 -8.89 43.99 12.46
C GLY A 625 -8.61 43.35 13.83
N VAL A 626 -9.27 42.24 14.19
CA VAL A 626 -9.04 41.50 15.45
C VAL A 626 -8.73 40.04 15.11
N PRO A 627 -7.43 39.66 15.01
CA PRO A 627 -7.07 38.31 14.65
C PRO A 627 -7.43 37.30 15.75
N LEU A 628 -7.81 36.09 15.33
CA LEU A 628 -7.94 34.96 16.23
C LEU A 628 -6.59 34.26 16.33
N VAL A 629 -5.96 34.28 17.50
CA VAL A 629 -4.64 33.68 17.72
C VAL A 629 -4.78 32.39 18.53
N ARG A 630 -4.05 31.36 18.12
CA ARG A 630 -3.88 30.10 18.85
C ARG A 630 -2.43 29.68 18.87
N THR A 631 -1.92 29.40 20.06
CA THR A 631 -0.52 29.01 20.27
C THR A 631 -0.46 27.73 21.09
N PHE A 632 0.33 26.78 20.60
CA PHE A 632 0.54 25.48 21.20
C PHE A 632 2.01 25.24 21.42
N ARG A 633 2.34 24.51 22.49
CA ARG A 633 3.69 23.99 22.74
C ARG A 633 3.61 22.49 22.89
N ALA A 634 4.22 21.75 21.96
CA ALA A 634 4.26 20.30 21.97
C ALA A 634 5.67 19.82 22.32
N THR A 635 5.81 18.99 23.35
CA THR A 635 7.05 18.24 23.63
C THR A 635 6.92 16.82 23.06
N VAL A 636 7.92 16.36 22.33
CA VAL A 636 8.00 15.04 21.71
C VAL A 636 9.21 14.31 22.27
N SER A 637 8.98 13.17 22.92
CA SER A 637 9.99 12.40 23.64
C SER A 637 9.96 10.92 23.29
N ASP A 638 11.13 10.28 23.29
CA ASP A 638 11.26 8.83 23.29
C ASP A 638 10.82 8.23 24.63
N GLY A 639 10.29 7.00 24.60
CA GLY A 639 9.84 6.29 25.80
C GLY A 639 8.37 6.53 26.15
N ALA A 640 7.84 5.70 27.05
CA ALA A 640 6.53 5.91 27.64
C ALA A 640 6.65 6.90 28.82
N ALA A 641 5.60 7.70 29.05
CA ALA A 641 5.57 8.63 30.17
C ALA A 641 5.91 7.92 31.48
N THR A 642 7.03 8.32 32.09
CA THR A 642 7.36 7.89 33.45
C THR A 642 6.26 8.38 34.39
N THR A 643 5.68 7.48 35.18
CA THR A 643 4.85 7.89 36.31
C THR A 643 5.68 8.78 37.21
N ALA A 644 5.43 10.09 37.17
CA ALA A 644 5.95 10.99 38.18
C ALA A 644 5.44 10.49 39.53
N ALA A 645 6.37 10.10 40.40
CA ALA A 645 6.05 9.74 41.77
C ALA A 645 5.58 11.00 42.50
N GLY A 646 4.36 10.91 43.06
CA GLY A 646 3.92 11.63 44.27
C GLY A 646 3.86 13.14 44.21
#